data_AF-A0A5R8N375-F1
#
_entry.id   AF-A0A5R8N375-F1
#
_cell.length_a   1.000
_cell.length_b   1.000
_cell.length_c   1.000
_cell.angle_alpha   90.00
_cell.angle_beta   90.00
_cell.angle_gamma   90.00
#
_symmetry.space_group_name_H-M   'P 1'
#
loop_
_entity.id
_entity.type
_entity.pdbx_description
1 polymer ?
#
loop_
_entity_poly.entity_id
_entity_poly.type
_entity_poly.pdbx_seq_one_letter_code
_entity_poly.pdbx_strand_id
1 'polypeptide(L)'
;MSAPAIPLRLTAPAPGWTVEADVVVVGSGIAGLTAALRFAELEPKARVLVVTKDVLSAGSTRWAQGGIAAVLDPHDTPDEHLSDTLLAGVGLCDVEAVRTLVSEGPDALRRLMARGARFDRAPDGELQLTREGGHRRRRIVHAGGDATGAEVQRALVEAVRAGSIEVVEHALVLDLLKDAEGRARGVTLHVMGEGARDGVGAVRARAVVLATGGMGQVYAATTNPSVSTGDGVALALRAGAVVRDLEFVQFHPTVLWLGPQSTGQQPLISEAVRGEGAFLVDHDGERFMPGEHELADLAPRDVVAKAIMRRMRETGREHVYLDGRHFGRDTWRTRFPTIYAVCREHGIDPAAEPVPVAPAAHYASGGVRTDLRGRTSIEGLYACGEVACTGVHGANRLASNSLLEGLVFAERIAEDIHRVRPEPGDPVAGQAAPGLVDPRTRPRIQGHMSMGASVLRSRESLLVTAKALRDARWTPVAVPACTESWEATNLLTVATVLTGAATARLETRGSHWREDHDSRDDDEWLGHLDVTLTEEGPRMTYTPHGEAGSRRLADREAAAGELSAAGLDPAEVDALIDRALEEDLGEEGDVTSLATIPADRRAVADVVARKYGIVAGLAVAEAVFVRLGAVRAERAVKDGERVRAGDVLMTVEGPVRALLTAERTALNLLTHLSGVATLTGRWVEAVSGTSARVRDSRKTLPGLRALEKYAVRCGGGVNHRMSLSDAALIKDNHVVAAGGVAEAFRAVRERFPDLPIEVEVDRLDQLEAVLDEGAEEILLDNFTVEDTARAVHIVKKRVGNRVALEASGGLTLESARDVADTGVDYLAVGALTHSAPALDIALDLRG
;
A
#
# COMPACT_ATOMS: atom_id res chain seq x y z
N MET A 1 -8.24 10.75 21.30
CA MET A 1 -8.61 11.61 20.17
C MET A 1 -8.00 11.03 18.91
N SER A 2 -8.74 10.90 17.81
CA SER A 2 -8.25 10.42 16.52
C SER A 2 -7.31 11.46 15.88
N ALA A 3 -6.21 11.03 15.27
CA ALA A 3 -5.28 11.96 14.62
C ALA A 3 -5.93 12.72 13.46
N PRO A 4 -5.50 13.97 13.18
CA PRO A 4 -5.99 14.72 12.04
C PRO A 4 -5.79 13.97 10.72
N ALA A 5 -6.70 14.19 9.77
CA ALA A 5 -6.53 13.72 8.40
C ALA A 5 -5.33 14.42 7.72
N ILE A 6 -4.80 13.81 6.67
CA ILE A 6 -3.76 14.44 5.84
C ILE A 6 -4.41 15.62 5.08
N PRO A 7 -3.82 16.83 5.08
CA PRO A 7 -4.39 17.94 4.36
C PRO A 7 -4.49 17.67 2.86
N LEU A 8 -5.70 17.81 2.29
CA LEU A 8 -5.93 17.74 0.83
C LEU A 8 -5.61 19.07 0.11
N ARG A 9 -5.27 20.11 0.87
CA ARG A 9 -4.87 21.42 0.37
C ARG A 9 -3.92 22.05 1.38
N LEU A 10 -2.91 22.78 0.92
CA LEU A 10 -2.00 23.50 1.81
C LEU A 10 -2.63 24.82 2.26
N THR A 11 -2.48 25.16 3.55
CA THR A 11 -2.76 26.53 3.99
C THR A 11 -1.72 27.46 3.40
N ALA A 12 -2.18 28.42 2.60
CA ALA A 12 -1.35 29.44 1.97
C ALA A 12 -2.15 30.75 1.79
N PRO A 13 -1.48 31.92 1.79
CA PRO A 13 -2.10 33.18 1.36
C PRO A 13 -2.77 33.08 -0.02
N ALA A 14 -3.77 33.91 -0.26
CA ALA A 14 -4.34 34.04 -1.60
C ALA A 14 -3.25 34.52 -2.59
N PRO A 15 -3.26 34.07 -3.86
CA PRO A 15 -2.32 34.54 -4.87
C PRO A 15 -2.33 36.07 -4.99
N GLY A 16 -1.18 36.70 -4.74
CA GLY A 16 -1.00 38.16 -4.89
C GLY A 16 -0.75 38.59 -6.34
N TRP A 17 -0.45 37.64 -7.22
CA TRP A 17 -0.22 37.85 -8.65
C TRP A 17 -0.64 36.61 -9.45
N THR A 18 -0.88 36.79 -10.74
CA THR A 18 -1.26 35.71 -11.68
C THR A 18 -0.57 35.91 -13.02
N VAL A 19 -0.13 34.80 -13.64
CA VAL A 19 0.45 34.78 -14.98
C VAL A 19 -0.24 33.71 -15.84
N GLU A 20 -0.40 34.00 -17.12
CA GLU A 20 -0.97 33.09 -18.13
C GLU A 20 0.15 32.45 -18.96
N ALA A 21 0.11 31.12 -19.08
CA ALA A 21 1.00 30.33 -19.92
C ALA A 21 0.20 29.32 -20.75
N ASP A 22 0.73 28.87 -21.88
CA ASP A 22 0.14 27.73 -22.59
C ASP A 22 0.54 26.43 -21.87
N VAL A 23 1.79 26.33 -21.44
CA VAL A 23 2.33 25.20 -20.67
C VAL A 23 3.15 25.71 -19.49
N VAL A 24 2.88 25.16 -18.31
CA VAL A 24 3.76 25.30 -17.15
C VAL A 24 4.45 23.98 -16.85
N VAL A 25 5.78 24.02 -16.78
CA VAL A 25 6.63 22.88 -16.41
C VAL A 25 7.19 23.14 -15.02
N VAL A 26 6.88 22.23 -14.09
CA VAL A 26 7.30 22.34 -12.68
C VAL A 26 8.49 21.41 -12.45
N GLY A 27 9.69 21.98 -12.42
CA GLY A 27 10.96 21.29 -12.24
C GLY A 27 11.92 21.54 -13.41
N SER A 28 13.21 21.74 -13.08
CA SER A 28 14.28 22.08 -14.03
C SER A 28 15.32 20.98 -14.24
N GLY A 29 14.98 19.73 -13.91
CA GLY A 29 15.80 18.56 -14.26
C GLY A 29 15.71 18.22 -15.75
N ILE A 30 16.39 17.13 -16.14
CA ILE A 30 16.44 16.66 -17.54
C ILE A 30 15.06 16.54 -18.18
N ALA A 31 14.08 15.99 -17.46
CA ALA A 31 12.72 15.79 -17.98
C ALA A 31 11.99 17.12 -18.22
N GLY A 32 12.01 18.02 -17.23
CA GLY A 32 11.33 19.31 -17.34
C GLY A 32 11.91 20.21 -18.42
N LEU A 33 13.24 20.37 -18.46
CA LEU A 33 13.88 21.21 -19.48
C LEU A 33 13.71 20.62 -20.88
N THR A 34 13.75 19.29 -21.02
CA THR A 34 13.50 18.63 -22.31
C THR A 34 12.06 18.85 -22.79
N ALA A 35 11.06 18.71 -21.91
CA ALA A 35 9.66 18.95 -22.24
C ALA A 35 9.43 20.41 -22.67
N ALA A 36 9.99 21.37 -21.92
CA ALA A 36 9.88 22.79 -22.21
C ALA A 36 10.52 23.16 -23.55
N LEU A 37 11.75 22.71 -23.80
CA LEU A 37 12.48 22.94 -25.06
C LEU A 37 11.75 22.30 -26.24
N ARG A 38 11.37 21.03 -26.12
CA ARG A 38 10.68 20.31 -27.20
C ARG A 38 9.34 20.97 -27.53
N PHE A 39 8.57 21.40 -26.53
CA PHE A 39 7.30 22.07 -26.79
C PHE A 39 7.51 23.45 -27.42
N ALA A 40 8.51 24.22 -26.98
CA ALA A 40 8.85 25.50 -27.60
C ALA A 40 9.32 25.36 -29.06
N GLU A 41 9.99 24.26 -29.41
CA GLU A 41 10.34 23.92 -30.80
C GLU A 41 9.10 23.64 -31.66
N LEU A 42 8.11 22.92 -31.11
CA LEU A 42 6.87 22.54 -31.81
C LEU A 42 5.88 23.71 -31.92
N GLU A 43 5.83 24.58 -30.92
CA GLU A 43 4.96 25.76 -30.85
C GLU A 43 5.76 27.04 -30.54
N PRO A 44 6.50 27.60 -31.51
CA PRO A 44 7.41 28.75 -31.28
C PRO A 44 6.73 30.04 -30.79
N LYS A 45 5.40 30.11 -30.83
CA LYS A 45 4.61 31.26 -30.37
C LYS A 45 3.96 31.02 -29.00
N ALA A 46 4.03 29.80 -28.47
CA ALA A 46 3.43 29.47 -27.20
C ALA A 46 4.22 30.07 -26.03
N ARG A 47 3.51 30.41 -24.96
CA ARG A 47 4.11 30.84 -23.70
C ARG A 47 4.43 29.62 -22.85
N VAL A 48 5.72 29.34 -22.71
CA VAL A 48 6.22 28.23 -21.89
C VAL A 48 6.87 28.80 -20.64
N LEU A 49 6.39 28.36 -19.47
CA LEU A 49 6.92 28.76 -18.17
C LEU A 49 7.57 27.56 -17.49
N VAL A 50 8.83 27.68 -17.10
CA VAL A 50 9.52 26.71 -16.23
C VAL A 50 9.58 27.28 -14.82
N VAL A 51 9.09 26.52 -13.84
CA VAL A 51 9.13 26.86 -12.41
C VAL A 51 10.08 25.89 -11.73
N THR A 52 11.02 26.38 -10.93
CA THR A 52 11.92 25.52 -10.16
C THR A 52 12.18 26.08 -8.77
N LYS A 53 12.26 25.18 -7.79
CA LYS A 53 12.35 25.47 -6.36
C LYS A 53 13.64 26.17 -5.95
N ASP A 54 14.67 26.05 -6.75
CA ASP A 54 15.97 26.67 -6.52
C ASP A 54 16.47 27.22 -7.87
N VAL A 55 17.76 27.38 -8.07
CA VAL A 55 18.32 27.72 -9.37
C VAL A 55 18.14 26.57 -10.37
N LEU A 56 18.11 26.87 -11.66
CA LEU A 56 17.90 25.91 -12.75
C LEU A 56 18.77 24.65 -12.66
N SER A 57 20.01 24.79 -12.18
CA SER A 57 20.99 23.70 -12.08
C SER A 57 20.98 22.89 -10.77
N ALA A 58 20.01 23.11 -9.87
CA ALA A 58 20.02 22.53 -8.52
C ALA A 58 19.40 21.11 -8.41
N GLY A 59 18.74 20.61 -9.44
CA GLY A 59 18.04 19.32 -9.42
C GLY A 59 18.96 18.08 -9.44
N SER A 60 18.36 16.89 -9.23
CA SER A 60 19.07 15.59 -9.18
C SER A 60 19.89 15.29 -10.43
N THR A 61 19.46 15.76 -11.60
CA THR A 61 20.13 15.52 -12.89
C THR A 61 21.61 15.87 -12.84
N ARG A 62 22.00 16.99 -12.24
CA ARG A 62 23.41 17.43 -12.16
C ARG A 62 24.30 16.42 -11.44
N TRP A 63 23.74 15.67 -10.49
CA TRP A 63 24.48 14.75 -9.62
C TRP A 63 24.59 13.33 -10.19
N ALA A 64 24.01 13.05 -11.35
CA ALA A 64 24.15 11.75 -11.99
C ALA A 64 25.60 11.53 -12.46
N GLN A 65 26.25 10.48 -11.94
CA GLN A 65 27.66 10.19 -12.24
C GLN A 65 27.84 9.23 -13.42
N GLY A 66 27.07 8.13 -13.46
CA GLY A 66 27.23 7.03 -14.41
C GLY A 66 27.06 7.44 -15.87
N GLY A 67 25.84 7.36 -16.40
CA GLY A 67 25.60 7.84 -17.76
C GLY A 67 24.16 7.71 -18.23
N ILE A 68 23.99 7.72 -19.55
CA ILE A 68 22.71 7.50 -20.22
C ILE A 68 22.82 6.19 -21.01
N ALA A 69 21.96 5.22 -20.70
CA ALA A 69 21.90 3.97 -21.45
C ALA A 69 21.15 4.20 -22.77
N ALA A 70 21.80 4.02 -23.92
CA ALA A 70 21.17 4.08 -25.24
C ALA A 70 21.85 3.12 -26.22
N VAL A 71 21.06 2.40 -27.02
CA VAL A 71 21.57 1.43 -27.99
C VAL A 71 22.13 2.17 -29.21
N LEU A 72 23.45 2.40 -29.21
CA LEU A 72 24.19 3.07 -30.28
C LEU A 72 25.18 2.15 -31.00
N ASP A 73 25.65 1.09 -30.33
CA ASP A 73 26.56 0.10 -30.92
C ASP A 73 25.79 -0.77 -31.92
N PRO A 74 26.28 -0.96 -33.16
CA PRO A 74 25.67 -1.85 -34.15
C PRO A 74 25.51 -3.32 -33.71
N HIS A 75 26.24 -3.75 -32.67
CA HIS A 75 26.19 -5.10 -32.10
C HIS A 75 25.30 -5.21 -30.85
N ASP A 76 24.64 -4.13 -30.43
CA ASP A 76 23.64 -4.11 -29.37
C ASP A 76 22.26 -3.84 -29.99
N THR A 77 21.21 -4.30 -29.32
CA THR A 77 19.84 -4.19 -29.86
C THR A 77 18.86 -3.64 -28.81
N PRO A 78 17.80 -2.92 -29.24
CA PRO A 78 16.74 -2.51 -28.33
C PRO A 78 16.10 -3.69 -27.57
N ASP A 79 15.99 -4.86 -28.18
CA ASP A 79 15.44 -6.06 -27.53
C ASP A 79 16.36 -6.61 -26.42
N GLU A 80 17.69 -6.53 -26.57
CA GLU A 80 18.63 -6.86 -25.49
C GLU A 80 18.51 -5.85 -24.33
N HIS A 81 18.37 -4.56 -24.61
CA HIS A 81 18.15 -3.54 -23.57
C HIS A 81 16.77 -3.68 -22.90
N LEU A 82 15.74 -4.04 -23.66
CA LEU A 82 14.41 -4.40 -23.15
C LEU A 82 14.54 -5.56 -22.16
N SER A 83 15.19 -6.65 -22.55
CA SER A 83 15.40 -7.82 -21.68
C SER A 83 16.09 -7.45 -20.36
N ASP A 84 17.19 -6.68 -20.43
CA ASP A 84 17.92 -6.24 -19.24
C ASP A 84 17.04 -5.37 -18.33
N THR A 85 16.20 -4.51 -18.91
CA THR A 85 15.30 -3.62 -18.14
C THR A 85 14.15 -4.39 -17.49
N LEU A 86 13.52 -5.33 -18.21
CA LEU A 86 12.45 -6.18 -17.67
C LEU A 86 12.95 -7.07 -16.53
N LEU A 87 14.16 -7.62 -16.66
CA LEU A 87 14.79 -8.41 -15.62
C LEU A 87 15.04 -7.56 -14.36
N ALA A 88 15.57 -6.36 -14.53
CA ALA A 88 15.83 -5.44 -13.42
C ALA A 88 14.55 -5.03 -12.69
N GLY A 89 13.43 -4.85 -13.39
CA GLY A 89 12.14 -4.46 -12.82
C GLY A 89 11.34 -5.57 -12.14
N VAL A 90 11.88 -6.80 -12.09
CA VAL A 90 11.35 -7.94 -11.30
C VAL A 90 9.87 -8.25 -11.58
N GLY A 91 9.49 -8.21 -12.86
CA GLY A 91 8.16 -8.60 -13.34
C GLY A 91 7.08 -7.52 -13.25
N LEU A 92 7.39 -6.31 -12.77
CA LEU A 92 6.44 -5.20 -12.68
C LEU A 92 6.67 -4.08 -13.71
N CYS A 93 7.52 -4.31 -14.71
CA CYS A 93 7.63 -3.38 -15.82
C CYS A 93 6.39 -3.44 -16.73
N ASP A 94 5.93 -2.28 -17.21
CA ASP A 94 5.10 -2.23 -18.41
C ASP A 94 6.00 -2.46 -19.64
N VAL A 95 5.75 -3.56 -20.34
CA VAL A 95 6.58 -3.98 -21.49
C VAL A 95 6.55 -2.95 -22.61
N GLU A 96 5.42 -2.30 -22.86
CA GLU A 96 5.30 -1.29 -23.92
C GLU A 96 5.98 0.02 -23.51
N ALA A 97 5.95 0.39 -22.23
CA ALA A 97 6.71 1.53 -21.72
C ALA A 97 8.22 1.30 -21.88
N VAL A 98 8.72 0.11 -21.53
CA VAL A 98 10.14 -0.23 -21.71
C VAL A 98 10.50 -0.31 -23.19
N ARG A 99 9.66 -0.92 -24.04
CA ARG A 99 9.88 -0.98 -25.48
C ARG A 99 9.98 0.42 -26.09
N THR A 100 9.09 1.33 -25.66
CA THR A 100 9.12 2.75 -26.06
C THR A 100 10.45 3.38 -25.67
N LEU A 101 10.86 3.24 -24.40
CA LEU A 101 12.12 3.78 -23.89
C LEU A 101 13.32 3.36 -24.74
N VAL A 102 13.51 2.05 -24.92
CA VAL A 102 14.72 1.51 -25.55
C VAL A 102 14.77 1.75 -27.07
N SER A 103 13.59 1.86 -27.70
CA SER A 103 13.49 2.11 -29.15
C SER A 103 13.67 3.59 -29.49
N GLU A 104 13.10 4.50 -28.69
CA GLU A 104 13.16 5.95 -28.93
C GLU A 104 14.43 6.59 -28.31
N GLY A 105 15.08 5.87 -27.39
CA GLY A 105 16.24 6.33 -26.64
C GLY A 105 17.43 6.85 -27.49
N PRO A 106 17.86 6.14 -28.55
CA PRO A 106 18.95 6.59 -29.40
C PRO A 106 18.69 7.96 -30.04
N ASP A 107 17.47 8.21 -30.50
CA ASP A 107 17.10 9.48 -31.12
C ASP A 107 16.97 10.62 -30.10
N ALA A 108 16.44 10.31 -28.91
CA ALA A 108 16.39 11.26 -27.81
C ALA A 108 17.80 11.72 -27.38
N LEU A 109 18.75 10.79 -27.33
CA LEU A 109 20.15 11.09 -27.06
C LEU A 109 20.79 11.95 -28.16
N ARG A 110 20.52 11.65 -29.44
CA ARG A 110 21.00 12.47 -30.57
C ARG A 110 20.48 13.90 -30.50
N ARG A 111 19.21 14.10 -30.13
CA ARG A 111 18.63 15.44 -29.90
C ARG A 111 19.28 16.16 -28.73
N LEU A 112 19.57 15.47 -27.63
CA LEU A 112 20.32 16.03 -26.51
C LEU A 112 21.73 16.50 -26.94
N MET A 113 22.44 15.70 -27.75
CA MET A 113 23.73 16.09 -28.33
C MET A 113 23.61 17.31 -29.25
N ALA A 114 22.55 17.37 -30.07
CA ALA A 114 22.28 18.52 -30.93
C ALA A 114 22.00 19.81 -30.14
N ARG A 115 21.50 19.69 -28.91
CA ARG A 115 21.32 20.81 -27.94
C ARG A 115 22.60 21.20 -27.22
N GLY A 116 23.73 20.55 -27.51
CA GLY A 116 25.05 20.95 -27.04
C GLY A 116 25.66 20.07 -25.95
N ALA A 117 25.04 18.93 -25.60
CA ALA A 117 25.66 17.96 -24.71
C ALA A 117 26.83 17.24 -25.39
N ARG A 118 27.95 17.13 -24.70
CA ARG A 118 29.22 16.56 -25.19
C ARG A 118 29.58 15.33 -24.38
N PHE A 119 29.66 14.18 -25.04
CA PHE A 119 30.04 12.92 -24.41
C PHE A 119 31.48 12.54 -24.75
N ASP A 120 32.09 11.74 -23.89
CA ASP A 120 33.47 11.27 -24.05
C ASP A 120 33.59 10.40 -25.31
N ARG A 121 34.71 10.54 -26.01
CA ARG A 121 34.98 9.85 -27.28
C ARG A 121 36.28 9.08 -27.21
N ALA A 122 36.31 7.94 -27.89
CA ALA A 122 37.53 7.18 -28.14
C ALA A 122 38.45 7.90 -29.16
N PRO A 123 39.73 7.50 -29.30
CA PRO A 123 40.68 8.15 -30.22
C PRO A 123 40.26 8.13 -31.69
N ASP A 124 39.40 7.20 -32.08
CA ASP A 124 38.81 7.09 -33.43
C ASP A 124 37.63 8.07 -33.65
N GLY A 125 37.20 8.78 -32.60
CA GLY A 125 36.10 9.73 -32.62
C GLY A 125 34.74 9.12 -32.29
N GLU A 126 34.63 7.80 -32.08
CA GLU A 126 33.38 7.16 -31.67
C GLU A 126 33.05 7.46 -30.21
N LEU A 127 31.77 7.35 -29.84
CA LEU A 127 31.35 7.52 -28.45
C LEU A 127 31.95 6.42 -27.57
N GLN A 128 32.51 6.81 -26.42
CA GLN A 128 33.00 5.84 -25.46
C GLN A 128 31.81 5.24 -24.69
N LEU A 129 31.66 3.92 -24.80
CA LEU A 129 30.58 3.18 -24.15
C LEU A 129 31.10 2.37 -22.94
N THR A 130 30.43 2.53 -21.82
CA THR A 130 30.67 1.75 -20.60
C THR A 130 29.52 0.79 -20.27
N ARG A 131 29.72 -0.06 -19.27
CA ARG A 131 28.75 -1.03 -18.75
C ARG A 131 28.60 -0.82 -17.25
N GLU A 132 27.36 -0.72 -16.77
CA GLU A 132 27.00 -0.62 -15.35
C GLU A 132 26.13 -1.81 -14.92
N GLY A 133 25.78 -1.87 -13.63
CA GLY A 133 25.03 -2.96 -13.02
C GLY A 133 23.74 -3.30 -13.79
N GLY A 134 23.53 -4.59 -14.05
CA GLY A 134 22.36 -5.14 -14.73
C GLY A 134 22.42 -5.11 -16.27
N HIS A 135 23.39 -4.43 -16.89
CA HIS A 135 23.53 -4.41 -18.35
C HIS A 135 24.39 -5.58 -18.86
N ARG A 136 23.95 -6.25 -19.93
CA ARG A 136 24.75 -7.28 -20.62
C ARG A 136 25.71 -6.69 -21.67
N ARG A 137 25.39 -5.53 -22.26
CA ARG A 137 26.22 -4.82 -23.25
C ARG A 137 26.78 -3.49 -22.73
N ARG A 138 27.80 -2.97 -23.42
CA ARG A 138 28.32 -1.62 -23.22
C ARG A 138 27.46 -0.64 -24.03
N ARG A 139 26.55 0.07 -23.37
CA ARG A 139 25.58 0.98 -24.03
C ARG A 139 25.41 2.31 -23.32
N ILE A 140 26.25 2.57 -22.32
CA ILE A 140 26.11 3.74 -21.48
C ILE A 140 27.11 4.78 -21.95
N VAL A 141 26.61 5.90 -22.46
CA VAL A 141 27.42 7.07 -22.78
C VAL A 141 27.67 7.87 -21.50
N HIS A 142 28.89 8.38 -21.36
CA HIS A 142 29.31 9.18 -20.22
C HIS A 142 30.04 10.46 -20.68
N ALA A 143 30.17 11.42 -19.78
CA ALA A 143 30.91 12.66 -20.02
C ALA A 143 31.76 13.06 -18.81
N GLY A 144 33.00 13.50 -19.07
CA GLY A 144 33.92 13.97 -18.04
C GLY A 144 34.31 12.86 -17.05
N GLY A 145 34.34 11.60 -17.49
CA GLY A 145 34.54 10.44 -16.62
C GLY A 145 33.27 10.08 -15.83
N ASP A 146 33.06 10.71 -14.67
CA ASP A 146 31.97 10.44 -13.73
C ASP A 146 31.04 11.66 -13.51
N ALA A 147 30.90 12.54 -14.51
CA ALA A 147 30.19 13.81 -14.43
C ALA A 147 29.08 13.99 -15.48
N THR A 148 28.52 12.89 -16.00
CA THR A 148 27.56 12.92 -17.10
C THR A 148 26.36 13.82 -16.84
N GLY A 149 25.80 13.77 -15.63
CA GLY A 149 24.67 14.59 -15.22
C GLY A 149 24.95 16.09 -15.24
N ALA A 150 26.16 16.50 -14.86
CA ALA A 150 26.57 17.90 -14.84
C ALA A 150 26.65 18.47 -16.27
N GLU A 151 27.18 17.69 -17.20
CA GLU A 151 27.26 18.06 -18.62
C GLU A 151 25.87 18.16 -19.27
N VAL A 152 24.98 17.21 -18.98
CA VAL A 152 23.60 17.23 -19.47
C VAL A 152 22.83 18.44 -18.93
N GLN A 153 22.96 18.71 -17.63
CA GLN A 153 22.33 19.88 -17.02
C GLN A 153 22.87 21.18 -17.63
N ARG A 154 24.19 21.29 -17.85
CA ARG A 154 24.81 22.46 -18.49
C ARG A 154 24.20 22.72 -19.86
N ALA A 155 24.18 21.71 -20.73
CA ALA A 155 23.67 21.84 -22.09
C ALA A 155 22.19 22.27 -22.13
N LEU A 156 21.34 21.66 -21.30
CA LEU A 156 19.91 22.00 -21.26
C LEU A 156 19.66 23.40 -20.70
N VAL A 157 20.40 23.82 -19.66
CA VAL A 157 20.29 25.18 -19.10
C VAL A 157 20.73 26.24 -20.11
N GLU A 158 21.83 26.00 -20.84
CA GLU A 158 22.27 26.88 -21.92
C GLU A 158 21.21 26.98 -23.03
N ALA A 159 20.63 25.86 -23.45
CA ALA A 159 19.57 25.84 -24.46
C ALA A 159 18.32 26.62 -24.03
N VAL A 160 17.89 26.48 -22.76
CA VAL A 160 16.75 27.24 -22.22
C VAL A 160 17.06 28.73 -22.16
N ARG A 161 18.25 29.12 -21.68
CA ARG A 161 18.66 30.53 -21.58
C ARG A 161 18.83 31.21 -22.93
N ALA A 162 19.15 30.46 -23.99
CA ALA A 162 19.24 30.98 -25.35
C ALA A 162 17.87 31.13 -26.05
N GLY A 163 16.83 30.50 -25.50
CA GLY A 163 15.48 30.48 -26.07
C GLY A 163 14.53 31.54 -25.49
N SER A 164 13.24 31.38 -25.79
CA SER A 164 12.15 32.26 -25.35
C SER A 164 11.36 31.72 -24.13
N ILE A 165 11.89 30.69 -23.46
CA ILE A 165 11.25 30.07 -22.30
C ILE A 165 11.39 30.98 -21.10
N GLU A 166 10.28 31.29 -20.45
CA GLU A 166 10.28 32.05 -19.21
C GLU A 166 10.63 31.14 -18.03
N VAL A 167 11.46 31.62 -17.10
CA VAL A 167 11.89 30.83 -15.93
C VAL A 167 11.58 31.59 -14.64
N VAL A 168 10.99 30.88 -13.68
CA VAL A 168 10.83 31.35 -12.29
C VAL A 168 11.67 30.43 -11.40
N GLU A 169 12.82 30.93 -10.97
CA GLU A 169 13.68 30.26 -9.98
C GLU A 169 13.20 30.55 -8.55
N HIS A 170 13.69 29.77 -7.59
CA HIS A 170 13.35 29.91 -6.17
C HIS A 170 11.84 29.83 -5.88
N ALA A 171 11.12 29.00 -6.64
CA ALA A 171 9.66 28.88 -6.59
C ALA A 171 9.20 27.47 -6.21
N LEU A 172 8.62 27.34 -5.01
CA LEU A 172 8.01 26.10 -4.53
C LEU A 172 6.57 25.98 -5.05
N VAL A 173 6.25 24.88 -5.73
CA VAL A 173 4.86 24.59 -6.12
C VAL A 173 4.04 24.19 -4.88
N LEU A 174 2.80 24.69 -4.79
CA LEU A 174 1.92 24.44 -3.64
C LEU A 174 0.79 23.46 -4.00
N ASP A 175 -0.19 23.89 -4.79
CA ASP A 175 -1.36 23.08 -5.13
C ASP A 175 -1.74 23.22 -6.61
N LEU A 176 -2.41 22.20 -7.15
CA LEU A 176 -2.99 22.21 -8.49
C LEU A 176 -4.24 23.09 -8.52
N LEU A 177 -4.33 23.96 -9.52
CA LEU A 177 -5.57 24.67 -9.85
C LEU A 177 -6.42 23.79 -10.76
N LYS A 178 -7.69 23.57 -10.39
CA LYS A 178 -8.63 22.72 -11.13
C LYS A 178 -9.88 23.49 -11.53
N ASP A 179 -10.49 23.15 -12.66
CA ASP A 179 -11.83 23.63 -13.02
C ASP A 179 -12.94 22.79 -12.35
N ALA A 180 -14.20 23.13 -12.64
CA ALA A 180 -15.37 22.47 -12.06
C ALA A 180 -15.48 20.98 -12.42
N GLU A 181 -14.91 20.58 -13.56
CA GLU A 181 -14.83 19.18 -14.01
C GLU A 181 -13.61 18.44 -13.43
N GLY A 182 -12.79 19.12 -12.62
CA GLY A 182 -11.61 18.54 -11.99
C GLY A 182 -10.36 18.49 -12.88
N ARG A 183 -10.37 19.15 -14.04
CA ARG A 183 -9.24 19.18 -14.98
C ARG A 183 -8.22 20.23 -14.53
N ALA A 184 -6.94 19.99 -14.81
CA ALA A 184 -5.86 20.89 -14.44
C ALA A 184 -5.90 22.19 -15.26
N ARG A 185 -5.79 23.32 -14.57
CA ARG A 185 -5.79 24.69 -15.14
C ARG A 185 -4.62 25.54 -14.67
N GLY A 186 -3.59 24.90 -14.12
CA GLY A 186 -2.39 25.57 -13.62
C GLY A 186 -2.04 25.17 -12.20
N VAL A 187 -1.23 25.98 -11.54
CA VAL A 187 -0.71 25.72 -10.19
C VAL A 187 -0.61 27.01 -9.38
N THR A 188 -0.71 26.89 -8.05
CA THR A 188 -0.19 27.91 -7.14
C THR A 188 1.25 27.62 -6.79
N LEU A 189 2.02 28.67 -6.55
CA LEU A 189 3.42 28.58 -6.17
C LEU A 189 3.80 29.70 -5.19
N HIS A 190 4.89 29.51 -4.45
CA HIS A 190 5.50 30.51 -3.60
C HIS A 190 6.91 30.83 -4.10
N VAL A 191 7.19 32.11 -4.40
CA VAL A 191 8.54 32.59 -4.75
C VAL A 191 9.25 33.04 -3.46
N MET A 192 10.43 32.47 -3.19
CA MET A 192 11.17 32.56 -1.93
C MET A 192 12.17 33.74 -1.91
N GLY A 193 11.78 34.91 -2.41
CA GLY A 193 12.65 36.09 -2.40
C GLY A 193 12.01 37.36 -2.98
N GLU A 194 12.52 38.52 -2.57
CA GLU A 194 12.06 39.82 -3.04
C GLU A 194 12.40 40.04 -4.53
N GLY A 195 11.41 40.41 -5.33
CA GLY A 195 11.56 40.62 -6.77
C GLY A 195 10.27 41.02 -7.45
N ALA A 196 10.22 40.94 -8.79
CA ALA A 196 9.01 41.26 -9.56
C ALA A 196 7.82 40.31 -9.28
N ARG A 197 8.13 39.09 -8.80
CA ARG A 197 7.17 38.11 -8.29
C ARG A 197 7.66 37.69 -6.92
N ASP A 198 6.91 38.02 -5.88
CA ASP A 198 7.21 37.69 -4.49
C ASP A 198 5.95 37.11 -3.83
N GLY A 199 6.15 36.26 -2.83
CA GLY A 199 5.08 35.60 -2.10
C GLY A 199 4.33 34.56 -2.94
N VAL A 200 3.08 34.31 -2.58
CA VAL A 200 2.23 33.32 -3.25
C VAL A 200 1.63 33.90 -4.53
N GLY A 201 1.72 33.14 -5.62
CA GLY A 201 1.12 33.47 -6.91
C GLY A 201 0.42 32.29 -7.57
N ALA A 202 -0.20 32.56 -8.71
CA ALA A 202 -0.87 31.56 -9.55
C ALA A 202 -0.34 31.59 -10.98
N VAL A 203 -0.04 30.42 -11.52
CA VAL A 203 0.18 30.23 -12.95
C VAL A 203 -1.06 29.55 -13.50
N ARG A 204 -1.77 30.22 -14.41
CA ARG A 204 -2.88 29.64 -15.17
C ARG A 204 -2.31 29.07 -16.46
N ALA A 205 -2.60 27.80 -16.73
CA ALA A 205 -2.05 27.11 -17.89
C ALA A 205 -3.01 26.06 -18.45
N ARG A 206 -2.93 25.84 -19.77
CA ARG A 206 -3.71 24.81 -20.47
C ARG A 206 -3.23 23.40 -20.12
N ALA A 207 -1.91 23.25 -19.90
CA ALA A 207 -1.28 22.02 -19.45
C ALA A 207 -0.26 22.27 -18.34
N VAL A 208 -0.21 21.36 -17.38
CA VAL A 208 0.75 21.33 -16.27
C VAL A 208 1.61 20.08 -16.42
N VAL A 209 2.93 20.23 -16.47
CA VAL A 209 3.89 19.11 -16.51
C VAL A 209 4.66 19.05 -15.19
N LEU A 210 4.46 17.99 -14.42
CA LEU A 210 5.25 17.71 -13.22
C LEU A 210 6.56 17.01 -13.60
N ALA A 211 7.68 17.63 -13.25
CA ALA A 211 9.04 17.13 -13.42
C ALA A 211 9.90 17.44 -12.17
N THR A 212 9.30 17.34 -10.99
CA THR A 212 9.84 17.83 -9.71
C THR A 212 10.96 16.97 -9.11
N GLY A 213 11.30 15.85 -9.74
CA GLY A 213 12.21 14.85 -9.19
C GLY A 213 11.56 13.98 -8.11
N GLY A 214 12.38 13.16 -7.45
CA GLY A 214 11.92 12.17 -6.48
C GLY A 214 11.65 12.69 -5.07
N MET A 215 11.66 11.73 -4.15
CA MET A 215 11.22 11.90 -2.76
C MET A 215 12.27 11.45 -1.73
N GLY A 216 13.55 11.47 -2.09
CA GLY A 216 14.63 10.96 -1.23
C GLY A 216 14.74 11.65 0.13
N GLN A 217 14.34 12.93 0.24
CA GLN A 217 14.35 13.68 1.50
C GLN A 217 13.31 13.20 2.52
N VAL A 218 12.46 12.21 2.17
CA VAL A 218 11.64 11.47 3.14
C VAL A 218 12.50 10.67 4.11
N TYR A 219 13.74 10.32 3.72
CA TYR A 219 14.71 9.61 4.55
C TYR A 219 15.73 10.57 5.17
N ALA A 220 16.32 10.16 6.29
CA ALA A 220 17.35 10.96 6.98
C ALA A 220 18.62 11.09 6.14
N ALA A 221 19.02 10.05 5.41
CA ALA A 221 20.14 10.07 4.48
C ALA A 221 19.68 9.67 3.08
N THR A 222 20.11 10.43 2.08
CA THR A 222 19.79 10.20 0.67
C THR A 222 20.89 10.73 -0.23
N THR A 223 20.99 10.25 -1.45
CA THR A 223 21.85 10.88 -2.48
C THR A 223 21.15 12.00 -3.24
N ASN A 224 19.83 12.14 -3.07
CA ASN A 224 19.06 13.20 -3.71
C ASN A 224 19.36 14.57 -3.08
N PRO A 225 19.36 15.66 -3.86
CA PRO A 225 19.57 17.01 -3.34
C PRO A 225 18.48 17.43 -2.36
N SER A 226 18.75 18.48 -1.57
CA SER A 226 17.85 19.03 -0.55
C SER A 226 16.46 19.39 -1.07
N VAL A 227 16.36 19.73 -2.36
CA VAL A 227 15.10 20.09 -3.05
C VAL A 227 14.18 18.89 -3.35
N SER A 228 14.66 17.64 -3.26
CA SER A 228 13.88 16.43 -3.60
C SER A 228 12.95 15.97 -2.47
N THR A 229 11.99 16.82 -2.10
CA THR A 229 11.05 16.64 -0.99
C THR A 229 9.71 16.01 -1.39
N GLY A 230 9.62 15.44 -2.60
CA GLY A 230 8.39 14.79 -3.08
C GLY A 230 7.24 15.76 -3.38
N ASP A 231 7.54 17.05 -3.66
CA ASP A 231 6.55 18.11 -3.77
C ASP A 231 5.50 17.84 -4.86
N GLY A 232 5.93 17.37 -6.04
CA GLY A 232 5.01 17.03 -7.14
C GLY A 232 4.13 15.80 -6.85
N VAL A 233 4.67 14.79 -6.16
CA VAL A 233 3.89 13.61 -5.73
C VAL A 233 2.84 14.02 -4.69
N ALA A 234 3.22 14.86 -3.72
CA ALA A 234 2.31 15.37 -2.71
C ALA A 234 1.20 16.25 -3.32
N LEU A 235 1.54 17.11 -4.28
CA LEU A 235 0.58 17.91 -5.04
C LEU A 235 -0.38 17.01 -5.82
N ALA A 236 0.11 15.99 -6.51
CA ALA A 236 -0.72 15.05 -7.26
C ALA A 236 -1.70 14.29 -6.34
N LEU A 237 -1.23 13.80 -5.18
CA LEU A 237 -2.07 13.15 -4.17
C LEU A 237 -3.17 14.10 -3.68
N ARG A 238 -2.82 15.32 -3.26
CA ARG A 238 -3.79 16.34 -2.82
C ARG A 238 -4.79 16.71 -3.91
N ALA A 239 -4.36 16.73 -5.17
CA ALA A 239 -5.23 16.98 -6.30
C ALA A 239 -6.21 15.82 -6.59
N GLY A 240 -5.99 14.64 -6.02
CA GLY A 240 -6.77 13.43 -6.26
C GLY A 240 -6.26 12.58 -7.43
N ALA A 241 -5.02 12.81 -7.89
CA ALA A 241 -4.41 11.98 -8.92
C ALA A 241 -4.03 10.61 -8.36
N VAL A 242 -3.99 9.60 -9.23
CA VAL A 242 -3.50 8.26 -8.89
C VAL A 242 -1.97 8.27 -8.84
N VAL A 243 -1.44 7.81 -7.71
CA VAL A 243 -0.01 7.55 -7.51
C VAL A 243 0.19 6.05 -7.39
N ARG A 244 1.24 5.51 -7.99
CA ARG A 244 1.49 4.07 -8.11
C ARG A 244 2.80 3.68 -7.45
N ASP A 245 2.79 2.56 -6.75
CA ASP A 245 3.97 1.79 -6.34
C ASP A 245 5.02 2.56 -5.49
N LEU A 246 4.57 3.45 -4.61
CA LEU A 246 5.49 4.28 -3.80
C LEU A 246 6.41 3.46 -2.89
N GLU A 247 6.06 2.21 -2.57
CA GLU A 247 6.87 1.33 -1.75
C GLU A 247 8.21 0.93 -2.39
N PHE A 248 8.37 1.06 -3.71
CA PHE A 248 9.60 0.74 -4.44
C PHE A 248 10.55 1.94 -4.50
N VAL A 249 11.27 2.18 -3.40
CA VAL A 249 12.38 3.12 -3.31
C VAL A 249 13.70 2.36 -3.33
N GLN A 250 14.51 2.60 -4.36
CA GLN A 250 15.85 2.03 -4.48
C GLN A 250 16.81 2.74 -3.51
N PHE A 251 17.51 1.94 -2.71
CA PHE A 251 18.62 2.37 -1.89
C PHE A 251 19.93 2.03 -2.60
N HIS A 252 20.82 3.01 -2.75
CA HIS A 252 22.14 2.73 -3.30
C HIS A 252 23.02 2.14 -2.19
N PRO A 253 23.75 1.03 -2.42
CA PRO A 253 24.49 0.33 -1.37
C PRO A 253 25.68 1.12 -0.84
N THR A 254 26.38 1.87 -1.71
CA THR A 254 27.65 2.53 -1.38
C THR A 254 27.49 4.05 -1.37
N VAL A 255 26.93 4.59 -0.29
CA VAL A 255 26.85 6.05 -0.05
C VAL A 255 27.81 6.39 1.08
N LEU A 256 28.60 7.46 0.90
CA LEU A 256 29.65 7.84 1.83
C LEU A 256 29.03 8.10 3.22
N TRP A 257 29.50 7.38 4.23
CA TRP A 257 29.06 7.57 5.59
C TRP A 257 29.92 8.64 6.26
N LEU A 258 29.31 9.77 6.64
CA LEU A 258 29.99 10.95 7.21
C LEU A 258 29.80 11.07 8.73
N GLY A 259 29.30 10.03 9.39
CA GLY A 259 29.04 10.00 10.82
C GLY A 259 27.55 9.92 11.20
N PRO A 260 27.24 9.63 12.47
CA PRO A 260 25.87 9.41 12.95
C PRO A 260 24.97 10.67 12.88
N GLN A 261 25.58 11.86 12.80
CA GLN A 261 24.86 13.13 12.68
C GLN A 261 24.64 13.55 11.22
N SER A 262 25.16 12.78 10.25
CA SER A 262 25.00 13.11 8.83
C SER A 262 23.55 12.88 8.39
N THR A 263 22.94 13.93 7.83
CA THR A 263 21.56 13.91 7.33
C THR A 263 21.47 14.70 6.02
N GLY A 264 20.39 14.49 5.26
CA GLY A 264 20.18 15.10 3.96
C GLY A 264 20.99 14.43 2.85
N GLN A 265 21.48 15.25 1.91
CA GLN A 265 22.24 14.77 0.76
C GLN A 265 23.62 14.26 1.18
N GLN A 266 23.90 12.99 0.91
CA GLN A 266 25.17 12.33 1.15
C GLN A 266 25.87 12.01 -0.18
N PRO A 267 27.21 12.07 -0.24
CA PRO A 267 27.92 11.79 -1.49
C PRO A 267 27.80 10.33 -1.92
N LEU A 268 27.50 10.13 -3.20
CA LEU A 268 27.45 8.82 -3.83
C LEU A 268 28.86 8.31 -4.15
N ILE A 269 29.18 7.08 -3.75
CA ILE A 269 30.32 6.32 -4.26
C ILE A 269 29.79 5.39 -5.36
N SER A 270 30.05 5.75 -6.62
CA SER A 270 29.51 5.06 -7.79
C SER A 270 29.73 3.55 -7.77
N GLU A 271 28.73 2.80 -8.25
CA GLU A 271 28.81 1.37 -8.51
C GLU A 271 29.96 1.00 -9.48
N ALA A 272 30.42 1.94 -10.30
CA ALA A 272 31.60 1.77 -11.13
C ALA A 272 32.86 1.42 -10.31
N VAL A 273 32.97 1.86 -9.05
CA VAL A 273 34.07 1.50 -8.15
C VAL A 273 34.07 0.00 -7.83
N ARG A 274 32.90 -0.58 -7.54
CA ARG A 274 32.74 -2.05 -7.39
C ARG A 274 32.99 -2.76 -8.72
N GLY A 275 32.49 -2.18 -9.82
CA GLY A 275 32.72 -2.66 -11.19
C GLY A 275 34.20 -2.79 -11.59
N GLU A 276 35.08 -1.97 -11.02
CA GLU A 276 36.54 -2.05 -11.22
C GLU A 276 37.25 -3.03 -10.27
N GLY A 277 36.52 -3.68 -9.35
CA GLY A 277 37.05 -4.73 -8.48
C GLY A 277 37.07 -4.40 -6.99
N ALA A 278 36.52 -3.27 -6.56
CA ALA A 278 36.41 -2.96 -5.13
C ALA A 278 35.39 -3.89 -4.47
N PHE A 279 35.63 -4.23 -3.21
CA PHE A 279 34.80 -5.18 -2.46
C PHE A 279 34.43 -4.64 -1.09
N LEU A 280 33.30 -5.10 -0.58
CA LEU A 280 32.77 -4.72 0.72
C LEU A 280 33.42 -5.57 1.82
N VAL A 281 33.81 -4.91 2.90
CA VAL A 281 34.33 -5.54 4.12
C VAL A 281 33.67 -4.95 5.36
N ASP A 282 33.52 -5.75 6.40
CA ASP A 282 33.07 -5.27 7.70
C ASP A 282 34.22 -4.64 8.51
N HIS A 283 33.95 -4.32 9.78
CA HIS A 283 34.92 -3.70 10.67
C HIS A 283 36.09 -4.61 11.07
N ASP A 284 35.96 -5.92 10.89
CA ASP A 284 37.01 -6.90 11.16
C ASP A 284 37.82 -7.22 9.88
N GLY A 285 37.44 -6.61 8.74
CA GLY A 285 38.09 -6.79 7.44
C GLY A 285 37.58 -8.02 6.68
N GLU A 286 36.49 -8.64 7.13
CA GLU A 286 35.91 -9.81 6.48
C GLU A 286 35.08 -9.39 5.27
N ARG A 287 35.30 -10.05 4.13
CA ARG A 287 34.43 -9.91 2.96
C ARG A 287 33.17 -10.72 3.18
N PHE A 288 32.02 -10.04 3.26
CA PHE A 288 30.74 -10.68 3.58
C PHE A 288 29.82 -10.89 2.37
N MET A 289 30.12 -10.32 1.21
CA MET A 289 29.35 -10.60 -0.03
C MET A 289 29.62 -11.98 -0.66
N PRO A 290 30.83 -12.58 -0.58
CA PRO A 290 31.04 -13.95 -1.03
C PRO A 290 30.14 -14.94 -0.26
N GLY A 291 29.35 -15.73 -0.98
CA GLY A 291 28.38 -16.66 -0.39
C GLY A 291 26.96 -16.11 -0.28
N GLU A 292 26.78 -14.77 -0.29
CA GLU A 292 25.46 -14.13 -0.34
C GLU A 292 24.84 -14.17 -1.75
N HIS A 293 25.67 -14.01 -2.79
CA HIS A 293 25.25 -14.03 -4.18
C HIS A 293 26.41 -14.50 -5.08
N GLU A 294 26.10 -15.16 -6.21
CA GLU A 294 27.13 -15.67 -7.15
C GLU A 294 28.02 -14.56 -7.73
N LEU A 295 27.47 -13.35 -7.89
CA LEU A 295 28.18 -12.15 -8.34
C LEU A 295 28.89 -11.38 -7.21
N ALA A 296 28.78 -11.83 -5.95
CA ALA A 296 29.32 -11.16 -4.76
C ALA A 296 29.04 -9.64 -4.77
N ASP A 297 30.08 -8.80 -4.71
CA ASP A 297 30.01 -7.33 -4.68
C ASP A 297 29.37 -6.70 -5.93
N LEU A 298 29.21 -7.47 -7.02
CA LEU A 298 28.55 -7.06 -8.27
C LEU A 298 27.10 -7.53 -8.36
N ALA A 299 26.52 -8.06 -7.28
CA ALA A 299 25.11 -8.41 -7.22
C ALA A 299 24.20 -7.17 -7.45
N PRO A 300 22.90 -7.38 -7.78
CA PRO A 300 21.93 -6.29 -7.89
C PRO A 300 21.88 -5.39 -6.64
N ARG A 301 21.55 -4.11 -6.83
CA ARG A 301 21.64 -3.07 -5.78
C ARG A 301 20.85 -3.43 -4.52
N ASP A 302 19.65 -3.96 -4.69
CA ASP A 302 18.76 -4.40 -3.63
C ASP A 302 19.39 -5.52 -2.80
N VAL A 303 20.03 -6.50 -3.45
CA VAL A 303 20.77 -7.60 -2.79
C VAL A 303 21.93 -7.05 -1.97
N VAL A 304 22.77 -6.19 -2.57
CA VAL A 304 23.94 -5.62 -1.88
C VAL A 304 23.51 -4.72 -0.71
N ALA A 305 22.50 -3.86 -0.91
CA ALA A 305 21.99 -2.98 0.15
C ALA A 305 21.40 -3.80 1.31
N LYS A 306 20.69 -4.89 1.02
CA LYS A 306 20.16 -5.83 2.02
C LYS A 306 21.31 -6.48 2.82
N ALA A 307 22.34 -6.99 2.15
CA ALA A 307 23.48 -7.62 2.78
C ALA A 307 24.23 -6.65 3.71
N ILE A 308 24.45 -5.41 3.26
CA ILE A 308 25.07 -4.38 4.11
C ILE A 308 24.20 -4.09 5.34
N MET A 309 22.90 -3.92 5.18
CA MET A 309 21.99 -3.65 6.31
C MET A 309 21.93 -4.81 7.31
N ARG A 310 21.94 -6.06 6.84
CA ARG A 310 22.03 -7.25 7.69
C ARG A 310 23.34 -7.26 8.47
N ARG A 311 24.48 -7.10 7.79
CA ARG A 311 25.80 -7.08 8.43
C ARG A 311 25.94 -5.94 9.45
N MET A 312 25.40 -4.76 9.15
CA MET A 312 25.31 -3.63 10.10
C MET A 312 24.51 -3.98 11.36
N ARG A 313 23.33 -4.62 11.20
CA ARG A 313 22.50 -5.09 12.32
C ARG A 313 23.19 -6.17 13.15
N GLU A 314 23.80 -7.16 12.50
CA GLU A 314 24.51 -8.29 13.13
C GLU A 314 25.71 -7.82 13.97
N THR A 315 26.46 -6.84 13.46
CA THR A 315 27.68 -6.32 14.13
C THR A 315 27.41 -5.14 15.06
N GLY A 316 26.20 -4.59 15.05
CA GLY A 316 25.85 -3.38 15.79
C GLY A 316 26.60 -2.13 15.31
N ARG A 317 26.97 -2.08 14.02
CA ARG A 317 27.73 -0.99 13.39
C ARG A 317 26.83 -0.17 12.46
N GLU A 318 27.16 1.11 12.30
CA GLU A 318 26.35 2.06 11.51
C GLU A 318 26.78 2.16 10.04
N HIS A 319 27.89 1.53 9.67
CA HIS A 319 28.42 1.47 8.31
C HIS A 319 29.29 0.22 8.11
N VAL A 320 29.66 -0.03 6.86
CA VAL A 320 30.69 -0.99 6.45
C VAL A 320 31.73 -0.26 5.61
N TYR A 321 32.72 -0.97 5.08
CA TYR A 321 33.75 -0.36 4.23
C TYR A 321 33.73 -0.90 2.81
N LEU A 322 34.00 -0.02 1.85
CA LEU A 322 34.33 -0.37 0.47
C LEU A 322 35.85 -0.27 0.27
N ASP A 323 36.50 -1.40 -0.01
CA ASP A 323 37.94 -1.46 -0.20
C ASP A 323 38.33 -1.50 -1.68
N GLY A 324 38.88 -0.39 -2.16
CA GLY A 324 39.46 -0.25 -3.50
C GLY A 324 40.95 0.14 -3.47
N ARG A 325 41.66 -0.11 -2.37
CA ARG A 325 43.07 0.32 -2.20
C ARG A 325 44.00 -0.25 -3.27
N HIS A 326 43.70 -1.47 -3.73
CA HIS A 326 44.48 -2.19 -4.73
C HIS A 326 44.46 -1.54 -6.13
N PHE A 327 43.55 -0.59 -6.40
CA PHE A 327 43.53 0.17 -7.65
C PHE A 327 44.75 1.08 -7.83
N GLY A 328 45.38 1.49 -6.73
CA GLY A 328 46.44 2.49 -6.73
C GLY A 328 45.92 3.93 -6.94
N ARG A 329 46.77 4.90 -6.59
CA ARG A 329 46.40 6.33 -6.57
C ARG A 329 46.03 6.90 -7.94
N ASP A 330 46.71 6.45 -9.01
CA ASP A 330 46.50 6.97 -10.35
C ASP A 330 45.12 6.59 -10.91
N THR A 331 44.68 5.36 -10.68
CA THR A 331 43.34 4.89 -11.09
C THR A 331 42.25 5.72 -10.41
N TRP A 332 42.34 5.92 -9.09
CA TRP A 332 41.40 6.77 -8.37
C TRP A 332 41.34 8.20 -8.92
N ARG A 333 42.49 8.81 -9.20
CA ARG A 333 42.56 10.20 -9.69
C ARG A 333 42.07 10.38 -11.12
N THR A 334 42.24 9.37 -11.97
CA THR A 334 41.96 9.49 -13.41
C THR A 334 40.58 8.95 -13.77
N ARG A 335 40.16 7.84 -13.16
CA ARG A 335 38.91 7.16 -13.49
C ARG A 335 37.75 7.55 -12.58
N PHE A 336 38.04 7.95 -11.34
CA PHE A 336 37.05 8.36 -10.35
C PHE A 336 37.38 9.75 -9.76
N PRO A 337 37.68 10.76 -10.59
CA PRO A 337 38.20 12.04 -10.12
C PRO A 337 37.26 12.75 -9.14
N THR A 338 35.94 12.69 -9.39
CA THR A 338 34.95 13.33 -8.52
C THR A 338 34.87 12.59 -7.18
N ILE A 339 34.83 11.26 -7.20
CA ILE A 339 34.80 10.43 -5.98
C ILE A 339 36.09 10.62 -5.16
N TYR A 340 37.25 10.62 -5.83
CA TYR A 340 38.54 10.85 -5.17
C TYR A 340 38.57 12.21 -4.48
N ALA A 341 38.12 13.27 -5.17
CA ALA A 341 38.08 14.61 -4.61
C ALA A 341 37.17 14.69 -3.37
N VAL A 342 35.97 14.10 -3.45
CA VAL A 342 35.00 14.09 -2.34
C VAL A 342 35.52 13.29 -1.14
N CYS A 343 36.10 12.10 -1.34
CA CYS A 343 36.70 11.35 -0.24
C CYS A 343 37.79 12.17 0.46
N ARG A 344 38.65 12.83 -0.33
CA ARG A 344 39.73 13.68 0.20
C ARG A 344 39.22 14.91 0.95
N GLU A 345 38.13 15.53 0.48
CA GLU A 345 37.45 16.64 1.17
C GLU A 345 36.98 16.22 2.57
N HIS A 346 36.50 14.99 2.71
CA HIS A 346 36.10 14.39 3.99
C HIS A 346 37.24 13.69 4.75
N GLY A 347 38.50 13.91 4.35
CA GLY A 347 39.66 13.41 5.07
C GLY A 347 40.00 11.93 4.84
N ILE A 348 39.39 11.28 3.85
CA ILE A 348 39.58 9.86 3.52
C ILE A 348 40.48 9.75 2.28
N ASP A 349 41.58 8.99 2.35
CA ASP A 349 42.36 8.63 1.16
C ASP A 349 41.94 7.25 0.63
N PRO A 350 41.06 7.15 -0.39
CA PRO A 350 40.55 5.86 -0.87
C PRO A 350 41.65 4.97 -1.50
N ALA A 351 42.84 5.53 -1.76
CA ALA A 351 44.01 4.78 -2.20
C ALA A 351 44.85 4.20 -1.03
N ALA A 352 44.61 4.63 0.20
CA ALA A 352 45.37 4.19 1.39
C ALA A 352 44.50 3.50 2.44
N GLU A 353 43.22 3.88 2.57
CA GLU A 353 42.26 3.33 3.53
C GLU A 353 40.93 2.97 2.86
N PRO A 354 40.18 1.98 3.39
CA PRO A 354 38.83 1.66 2.91
C PRO A 354 37.84 2.81 3.13
N VAL A 355 36.88 2.98 2.22
CA VAL A 355 35.89 4.07 2.26
C VAL A 355 34.68 3.65 3.11
N PRO A 356 34.30 4.39 4.16
CA PRO A 356 33.12 4.07 4.96
C PRO A 356 31.85 4.33 4.15
N VAL A 357 30.99 3.32 4.06
CA VAL A 357 29.76 3.36 3.26
C VAL A 357 28.57 2.75 3.99
N ALA A 358 27.39 3.31 3.75
CA ALA A 358 26.11 2.77 4.20
C ALA A 358 25.04 2.94 3.11
N PRO A 359 23.98 2.11 3.09
CA PRO A 359 22.91 2.27 2.12
C PRO A 359 22.08 3.54 2.39
N ALA A 360 21.75 4.29 1.34
CA ALA A 360 20.88 5.47 1.46
C ALA A 360 19.90 5.57 0.28
N ALA A 361 18.76 6.24 0.50
CA ALA A 361 17.72 6.39 -0.52
C ALA A 361 18.29 7.11 -1.76
N HIS A 362 17.97 6.61 -2.95
CA HIS A 362 18.60 7.08 -4.18
C HIS A 362 17.64 7.38 -5.32
N TYR A 363 16.63 6.53 -5.53
CA TYR A 363 15.70 6.69 -6.64
C TYR A 363 14.33 6.10 -6.31
N ALA A 364 13.25 6.80 -6.66
CA ALA A 364 11.90 6.27 -6.56
C ALA A 364 11.44 5.65 -7.89
N SER A 365 11.08 4.37 -7.89
CA SER A 365 10.52 3.70 -9.08
C SER A 365 9.01 3.95 -9.21
N GLY A 366 8.33 4.14 -8.08
CA GLY A 366 6.96 4.62 -8.01
C GLY A 366 6.84 6.14 -8.07
N GLY A 367 5.62 6.63 -8.24
CA GLY A 367 5.34 8.05 -8.46
C GLY A 367 3.95 8.29 -9.02
N VAL A 368 3.70 9.47 -9.56
CA VAL A 368 2.43 9.82 -10.22
C VAL A 368 2.22 8.90 -11.43
N ARG A 369 1.14 8.12 -11.43
CA ARG A 369 0.88 7.15 -12.49
C ARG A 369 0.63 7.87 -13.81
N THR A 370 1.32 7.44 -14.86
CA THR A 370 1.11 7.98 -16.21
C THR A 370 0.85 6.91 -17.26
N ASP A 371 0.22 7.31 -18.36
CA ASP A 371 0.19 6.50 -19.58
C ASP A 371 1.47 6.70 -20.43
N LEU A 372 1.55 6.01 -21.58
CA LEU A 372 2.67 6.12 -22.52
C LEU A 372 2.86 7.52 -23.14
N ARG A 373 1.98 8.48 -22.86
CA ARG A 373 2.06 9.88 -23.31
C ARG A 373 2.30 10.84 -22.15
N GLY A 374 2.56 10.31 -20.95
CA GLY A 374 2.81 11.07 -19.74
C GLY A 374 1.57 11.69 -19.11
N ARG A 375 0.35 11.32 -19.56
CA ARG A 375 -0.90 11.84 -18.99
C ARG A 375 -1.18 11.17 -17.65
N THR A 376 -1.58 11.95 -16.67
CA THR A 376 -2.02 11.43 -15.36
C THR A 376 -3.51 11.08 -15.38
N SER A 377 -4.07 10.62 -14.25
CA SER A 377 -5.51 10.45 -14.09
C SER A 377 -6.30 11.76 -14.05
N ILE A 378 -5.63 12.91 -14.01
CA ILE A 378 -6.25 14.24 -14.09
C ILE A 378 -5.96 14.80 -15.48
N GLU A 379 -7.01 15.10 -16.25
CA GLU A 379 -6.89 15.71 -17.57
C GLU A 379 -6.16 17.06 -17.47
N GLY A 380 -5.23 17.31 -18.40
CA GLY A 380 -4.38 18.52 -18.41
C GLY A 380 -3.17 18.46 -17.47
N LEU A 381 -3.08 17.44 -16.60
CA LEU A 381 -1.91 17.19 -15.77
C LEU A 381 -1.08 16.04 -16.37
N TYR A 382 0.20 16.31 -16.57
CA TYR A 382 1.20 15.39 -17.08
C TYR A 382 2.32 15.19 -16.05
N ALA A 383 3.04 14.07 -16.12
CA ALA A 383 4.21 13.83 -15.29
C ALA A 383 5.29 13.02 -16.03
N CYS A 384 6.56 13.34 -15.79
CA CYS A 384 7.71 12.58 -16.32
C CYS A 384 8.96 12.76 -15.46
N GLY A 385 9.93 11.84 -15.59
CA GLY A 385 11.08 11.78 -14.71
C GLY A 385 10.70 11.11 -13.39
N GLU A 386 11.57 11.24 -12.38
CA GLU A 386 11.45 10.54 -11.09
C GLU A 386 10.19 10.87 -10.27
N VAL A 387 9.43 11.91 -10.63
CA VAL A 387 8.12 12.19 -10.02
C VAL A 387 7.03 11.21 -10.51
N ALA A 388 7.23 10.58 -11.67
CA ALA A 388 6.26 9.76 -12.36
C ALA A 388 6.54 8.26 -12.19
N CYS A 389 5.48 7.47 -12.19
CA CYS A 389 5.54 6.03 -12.47
C CYS A 389 5.10 5.81 -13.92
N THR A 390 6.08 5.78 -14.83
CA THR A 390 5.87 5.56 -16.28
C THR A 390 5.70 4.09 -16.66
N GLY A 391 5.87 3.17 -15.69
CA GLY A 391 5.88 1.72 -15.92
C GLY A 391 7.24 1.14 -16.33
N VAL A 392 8.25 1.98 -16.60
CA VAL A 392 9.56 1.52 -17.07
C VAL A 392 10.34 0.71 -16.02
N HIS A 393 10.27 1.13 -14.76
CA HIS A 393 11.23 0.67 -13.74
C HIS A 393 10.78 -0.55 -12.94
N GLY A 394 9.49 -0.89 -12.94
CA GLY A 394 8.93 -1.97 -12.11
C GLY A 394 9.34 -1.84 -10.64
N ALA A 395 9.69 -2.95 -10.01
CA ALA A 395 10.06 -2.99 -8.58
C ALA A 395 11.48 -2.47 -8.29
N ASN A 396 12.32 -2.33 -9.32
CA ASN A 396 13.70 -1.89 -9.18
C ASN A 396 14.27 -1.36 -10.51
N ARG A 397 14.83 -0.15 -10.46
CA ARG A 397 15.38 0.51 -11.65
C ARG A 397 16.72 -0.09 -12.10
N LEU A 398 16.85 -0.36 -13.41
CA LEU A 398 18.14 -0.57 -14.10
C LEU A 398 18.99 0.71 -14.12
N ALA A 399 20.29 0.58 -13.84
CA ALA A 399 21.23 1.71 -13.84
C ALA A 399 21.18 2.49 -15.17
N SER A 400 21.47 3.79 -15.13
CA SER A 400 21.53 4.68 -16.32
C SER A 400 20.27 4.79 -17.22
N ASN A 401 19.15 4.14 -16.87
CA ASN A 401 17.86 4.32 -17.56
C ASN A 401 17.08 5.58 -17.15
N SER A 402 17.31 6.16 -15.97
CA SER A 402 16.48 7.28 -15.46
C SER A 402 16.64 8.58 -16.27
N LEU A 403 17.86 8.88 -16.70
CA LEU A 403 18.10 10.03 -17.58
C LEU A 403 17.46 9.79 -18.96
N LEU A 404 17.55 8.56 -19.48
CA LEU A 404 16.90 8.21 -20.74
C LEU A 404 15.37 8.35 -20.65
N GLU A 405 14.78 7.88 -19.56
CA GLU A 405 13.34 7.95 -19.28
C GLU A 405 12.87 9.39 -19.26
N GLY A 406 13.61 10.27 -18.57
CA GLY A 406 13.34 11.70 -18.57
C GLY A 406 13.42 12.35 -19.95
N LEU A 407 14.29 11.87 -20.86
CA LEU A 407 14.36 12.41 -22.23
C LEU A 407 13.19 11.93 -23.09
N VAL A 408 12.96 10.62 -23.15
CA VAL A 408 11.98 10.00 -24.04
C VAL A 408 10.57 10.45 -23.68
N PHE A 409 10.16 10.32 -22.40
CA PHE A 409 8.79 10.63 -22.02
C PHE A 409 8.51 12.14 -22.02
N ALA A 410 9.50 12.99 -21.76
CA ALA A 410 9.34 14.44 -21.87
C ALA A 410 9.04 14.90 -23.29
N GLU A 411 9.69 14.31 -24.29
CA GLU A 411 9.42 14.62 -25.70
C GLU A 411 8.02 14.17 -26.13
N ARG A 412 7.59 12.99 -25.66
CA ARG A 412 6.24 12.48 -25.90
C ARG A 412 5.16 13.35 -25.27
N ILE A 413 5.39 13.89 -24.07
CA ILE A 413 4.49 14.85 -23.43
C ILE A 413 4.37 16.11 -24.28
N ALA A 414 5.49 16.69 -24.73
CA ALA A 414 5.47 17.88 -25.57
C ALA A 414 4.71 17.65 -26.88
N GLU A 415 4.92 16.50 -27.54
CA GLU A 415 4.21 16.10 -28.75
C GLU A 415 2.72 15.86 -28.52
N ASP A 416 2.35 15.28 -27.37
CA ASP A 416 0.95 15.09 -27.01
C ASP A 416 0.23 16.41 -26.77
N ILE A 417 0.82 17.33 -26.00
CA ILE A 417 0.25 18.65 -25.73
C ILE A 417 0.09 19.42 -27.06
N HIS A 418 1.09 19.38 -27.93
CA HIS A 418 1.04 20.01 -29.26
C HIS A 418 -0.10 19.46 -30.13
N ARG A 419 -0.33 18.15 -30.08
CA ARG A 419 -1.38 17.47 -30.85
C ARG A 419 -2.78 17.70 -30.28
N VAL A 420 -2.95 17.54 -28.96
CA VAL A 420 -4.24 17.62 -28.28
C VAL A 420 -4.72 19.07 -28.18
N ARG A 421 -3.79 20.01 -27.95
CA ARG A 421 -4.06 21.43 -27.73
C ARG A 421 -5.13 21.66 -26.66
N PRO A 422 -4.85 21.34 -25.38
CA PRO A 422 -5.83 21.48 -24.32
C PRO A 422 -6.48 22.87 -24.30
N GLU A 423 -7.80 22.89 -24.16
CA GLU A 423 -8.56 24.14 -24.09
C GLU A 423 -8.25 24.89 -22.78
N PRO A 424 -8.22 26.23 -22.82
CA PRO A 424 -8.09 27.02 -21.60
C PRO A 424 -9.38 26.92 -20.78
N GLY A 425 -9.27 27.11 -19.47
CA GLY A 425 -10.43 27.09 -18.57
C GLY A 425 -10.12 27.80 -17.27
N ASP A 426 -11.17 28.29 -16.60
CA ASP A 426 -11.02 29.02 -15.34
C ASP A 426 -10.98 28.05 -14.15
N PRO A 427 -10.00 28.22 -13.25
CA PRO A 427 -9.95 27.42 -12.04
C PRO A 427 -11.05 27.84 -11.05
N VAL A 428 -11.61 26.86 -10.34
CA VAL A 428 -12.56 27.06 -9.24
C VAL A 428 -11.86 26.97 -7.89
N ALA A 429 -12.42 27.61 -6.87
CA ALA A 429 -11.86 27.54 -5.52
C ALA A 429 -11.98 26.11 -4.95
N GLY A 430 -10.88 25.56 -4.45
CA GLY A 430 -10.87 24.24 -3.82
C GLY A 430 -11.74 24.19 -2.56
N GLN A 431 -12.58 23.15 -2.45
CA GLN A 431 -13.53 22.96 -1.36
C GLN A 431 -12.94 22.27 -0.12
N ALA A 432 -11.83 21.54 -0.27
CA ALA A 432 -11.22 20.81 0.83
C ALA A 432 -10.59 21.74 1.88
N ALA A 433 -10.69 21.34 3.15
CA ALA A 433 -10.12 22.09 4.26
C ALA A 433 -8.58 22.16 4.13
N PRO A 434 -7.98 23.37 4.16
CA PRO A 434 -6.54 23.52 4.10
C PRO A 434 -5.88 23.16 5.43
N GLY A 435 -4.63 22.69 5.39
CA GLY A 435 -3.86 22.38 6.59
C GLY A 435 -2.35 22.45 6.37
N LEU A 436 -1.62 22.46 7.48
CA LEU A 436 -0.15 22.41 7.53
C LEU A 436 0.29 21.56 8.71
N VAL A 437 1.48 20.99 8.59
CA VAL A 437 2.17 20.29 9.67
C VAL A 437 3.36 21.11 10.17
N ASP A 438 3.63 21.00 11.47
CA ASP A 438 4.72 21.69 12.15
C ASP A 438 6.07 21.23 11.55
N PRO A 439 6.90 22.13 11.01
CA PRO A 439 8.15 21.77 10.37
C PRO A 439 9.15 21.07 11.30
N ARG A 440 9.03 21.25 12.62
CA ARG A 440 9.86 20.56 13.62
C ARG A 440 9.67 19.04 13.63
N THR A 441 8.62 18.54 12.97
CA THR A 441 8.37 17.09 12.82
C THR A 441 9.26 16.45 11.74
N ARG A 442 9.89 17.22 10.85
CA ARG A 442 10.71 16.69 9.75
C ARG A 442 11.78 15.68 10.19
N PRO A 443 12.64 15.96 11.19
CA PRO A 443 13.64 14.98 11.64
C PRO A 443 13.00 13.68 12.17
N ARG A 444 11.83 13.79 12.83
CA ARG A 444 11.09 12.63 13.33
C ARG A 444 10.54 11.78 12.18
N ILE A 445 9.96 12.41 11.16
CA ILE A 445 9.50 11.72 9.94
C ILE A 445 10.68 10.97 9.31
N GLN A 446 11.78 11.68 9.04
CA GLN A 446 12.97 11.13 8.40
C GLN A 446 13.61 9.98 9.18
N GLY A 447 13.74 10.13 10.50
CA GLY A 447 14.28 9.08 11.37
C GLY A 447 13.45 7.80 11.34
N HIS A 448 12.12 7.91 11.47
CA HIS A 448 11.24 6.73 11.44
C HIS A 448 11.17 6.09 10.05
N MET A 449 11.26 6.87 8.97
CA MET A 449 11.35 6.32 7.62
C MET A 449 12.66 5.53 7.42
N SER A 450 13.79 6.08 7.87
CA SER A 450 15.10 5.43 7.80
C SER A 450 15.20 4.15 8.65
N MET A 451 14.54 4.11 9.81
CA MET A 451 14.56 2.93 10.67
C MET A 451 13.57 1.85 10.25
N GLY A 452 12.34 2.22 9.88
CA GLY A 452 11.24 1.25 9.76
C GLY A 452 10.66 1.04 8.36
N ALA A 453 10.90 1.96 7.43
CA ALA A 453 10.44 1.87 6.03
C ALA A 453 11.60 2.02 5.03
N SER A 454 12.77 1.50 5.38
CA SER A 454 14.00 1.54 4.57
C SER A 454 14.20 0.24 3.79
N VAL A 455 15.45 -0.21 3.62
CA VAL A 455 15.81 -1.43 2.88
C VAL A 455 15.10 -2.65 3.46
N LEU A 456 15.25 -2.87 4.78
CA LEU A 456 14.67 -4.00 5.50
C LEU A 456 13.40 -3.53 6.22
N ARG A 457 12.28 -4.22 5.98
CA ARG A 457 10.97 -3.89 6.54
C ARG A 457 10.37 -5.12 7.20
N SER A 458 9.56 -4.93 8.23
CA SER A 458 8.73 -5.96 8.82
C SER A 458 7.37 -5.38 9.21
N ARG A 459 6.38 -6.22 9.50
CA ARG A 459 5.11 -5.77 10.09
C ARG A 459 5.35 -4.85 11.29
N GLU A 460 6.25 -5.22 12.19
CA GLU A 460 6.56 -4.42 13.38
C GLU A 460 7.16 -3.06 13.01
N SER A 461 8.19 -3.05 12.15
CA SER A 461 8.90 -1.81 11.79
C SER A 461 7.97 -0.82 11.09
N LEU A 462 7.08 -1.32 10.22
CA LEU A 462 6.11 -0.53 9.49
C LEU A 462 4.97 -0.01 10.38
N LEU A 463 4.49 -0.81 11.35
CA LEU A 463 3.50 -0.36 12.33
C LEU A 463 4.03 0.78 13.21
N VAL A 464 5.28 0.67 13.66
CA VAL A 464 5.95 1.73 14.45
C VAL A 464 6.08 3.01 13.62
N THR A 465 6.54 2.91 12.37
CA THR A 465 6.64 4.06 11.47
C THR A 465 5.28 4.68 11.17
N ALA A 466 4.26 3.87 10.84
CA ALA A 466 2.90 4.35 10.58
C ALA A 466 2.31 5.07 11.79
N LYS A 467 2.53 4.55 13.01
CA LYS A 467 2.15 5.24 14.24
C LYS A 467 2.85 6.58 14.39
N ALA A 468 4.17 6.63 14.18
CA ALA A 468 4.93 7.87 14.32
C ALA A 468 4.52 8.95 13.29
N LEU A 469 4.24 8.56 12.05
CA LEU A 469 3.72 9.46 11.02
C LEU A 469 2.32 9.97 11.38
N ARG A 470 1.45 9.10 11.89
CA ARG A 470 0.13 9.52 12.40
C ARG A 470 0.25 10.49 13.58
N ASP A 471 1.18 10.27 14.49
CA ASP A 471 1.45 11.18 15.62
C ASP A 471 2.00 12.52 15.13
N ALA A 472 2.82 12.54 14.06
CA ALA A 472 3.37 13.76 13.47
C ALA A 472 2.32 14.69 12.83
N ARG A 473 1.09 14.19 12.59
CA ARG A 473 -0.04 15.02 12.11
C ARG A 473 -0.61 15.94 13.18
N TRP A 474 -0.38 15.65 14.46
CA TRP A 474 -0.89 16.47 15.55
C TRP A 474 -0.06 17.74 15.69
N THR A 475 -0.63 18.86 15.27
CA THR A 475 -0.06 20.20 15.45
C THR A 475 -0.89 21.00 16.47
N PRO A 476 -0.54 20.99 17.76
CA PRO A 476 -1.30 21.69 18.80
C PRO A 476 -1.13 23.22 18.76
N VAL A 477 -0.30 23.72 17.84
CA VAL A 477 0.00 25.14 17.66
C VAL A 477 -0.40 25.58 16.26
N ALA A 478 -0.73 26.87 16.11
CA ALA A 478 -0.91 27.47 14.79
C ALA A 478 0.41 27.39 14.02
N VAL A 479 0.38 26.77 12.83
CA VAL A 479 1.55 26.62 11.96
C VAL A 479 1.52 27.74 10.91
N PRO A 480 2.54 28.62 10.85
CA PRO A 480 2.61 29.65 9.83
C PRO A 480 2.87 29.03 8.45
N ALA A 481 2.30 29.64 7.41
CA ALA A 481 2.55 29.23 6.03
C ALA A 481 3.92 29.73 5.56
N CYS A 482 4.87 28.82 5.45
CA CYS A 482 6.24 29.05 4.97
C CYS A 482 6.80 27.78 4.30
N THR A 483 7.92 27.93 3.58
CA THR A 483 8.61 26.83 2.87
C THR A 483 8.78 25.58 3.72
N GLU A 484 9.26 25.72 4.95
CA GLU A 484 9.52 24.58 5.83
C GLU A 484 8.23 23.84 6.19
N SER A 485 7.14 24.55 6.45
CA SER A 485 5.84 23.96 6.79
C SER A 485 5.21 23.23 5.59
N TRP A 486 5.33 23.79 4.38
CA TRP A 486 4.85 23.15 3.15
C TRP A 486 5.65 21.90 2.82
N GLU A 487 6.99 21.97 2.91
CA GLU A 487 7.86 20.80 2.73
C GLU A 487 7.57 19.71 3.75
N ALA A 488 7.45 20.05 5.04
CA ALA A 488 7.16 19.06 6.08
C ALA A 488 5.80 18.38 5.85
N THR A 489 4.81 19.15 5.38
CA THR A 489 3.50 18.60 5.01
C THR A 489 3.60 17.67 3.80
N ASN A 490 4.39 18.02 2.77
CA ASN A 490 4.65 17.17 1.61
C ASN A 490 5.35 15.86 2.00
N LEU A 491 6.43 15.97 2.80
CA LEU A 491 7.16 14.81 3.31
C LEU A 491 6.26 13.87 4.10
N LEU A 492 5.43 14.40 5.00
CA LEU A 492 4.49 13.58 5.78
C LEU A 492 3.45 12.87 4.90
N THR A 493 2.94 13.58 3.90
CA THR A 493 1.95 13.06 2.94
C THR A 493 2.53 11.86 2.20
N VAL A 494 3.71 12.04 1.59
CA VAL A 494 4.40 10.99 0.83
C VAL A 494 4.84 9.84 1.74
N ALA A 495 5.43 10.14 2.89
CA ALA A 495 5.86 9.13 3.88
C ALA A 495 4.70 8.25 4.35
N THR A 496 3.53 8.85 4.59
CA THR A 496 2.33 8.10 4.98
C THR A 496 1.92 7.12 3.88
N VAL A 497 1.80 7.61 2.64
CA VAL A 497 1.34 6.77 1.52
C VAL A 497 2.33 5.65 1.25
N LEU A 498 3.64 5.96 1.23
CA LEU A 498 4.70 4.98 1.07
C LEU A 498 4.64 3.89 2.14
N THR A 499 4.53 4.29 3.42
CA THR A 499 4.48 3.34 4.54
C THR A 499 3.22 2.47 4.49
N GLY A 500 2.09 3.05 4.09
CA GLY A 500 0.86 2.29 3.92
C GLY A 500 0.95 1.27 2.78
N ALA A 501 1.51 1.66 1.63
CA ALA A 501 1.70 0.75 0.50
C ALA A 501 2.69 -0.38 0.85
N ALA A 502 3.77 -0.04 1.55
CA ALA A 502 4.73 -1.03 2.05
C ALA A 502 4.13 -1.98 3.11
N THR A 503 3.17 -1.49 3.92
CA THR A 503 2.43 -2.34 4.87
C THR A 503 1.51 -3.30 4.12
N ALA A 504 0.81 -2.80 3.09
CA ALA A 504 -0.16 -3.56 2.33
C ALA A 504 0.49 -4.70 1.55
N ARG A 505 1.62 -4.45 0.87
CA ARG A 505 2.34 -5.49 0.11
C ARG A 505 2.99 -6.51 1.05
N LEU A 506 2.56 -7.76 0.97
CA LEU A 506 3.00 -8.89 1.80
C LEU A 506 3.90 -9.85 1.00
N GLU A 507 4.93 -9.31 0.35
CA GLU A 507 5.94 -10.08 -0.38
C GLU A 507 7.29 -9.36 -0.33
N THR A 508 8.32 -10.00 -0.87
CA THR A 508 9.61 -9.38 -1.18
C THR A 508 9.81 -9.32 -2.70
N ARG A 509 9.99 -8.11 -3.24
CA ARG A 509 10.22 -7.89 -4.67
C ARG A 509 11.06 -6.64 -4.93
N GLY A 510 12.18 -6.81 -5.64
CA GLY A 510 13.05 -5.71 -6.03
C GLY A 510 13.49 -4.87 -4.83
N SER A 511 13.18 -3.57 -4.85
CA SER A 511 13.57 -2.64 -3.77
C SER A 511 12.66 -2.68 -2.52
N HIS A 512 11.63 -3.54 -2.51
CA HIS A 512 10.77 -3.79 -1.36
C HIS A 512 11.09 -5.15 -0.73
N TRP A 513 11.66 -5.14 0.47
CA TRP A 513 11.99 -6.35 1.22
C TRP A 513 11.23 -6.40 2.55
N ARG A 514 10.43 -7.45 2.72
CA ARG A 514 9.70 -7.78 3.95
C ARG A 514 10.36 -8.99 4.60
N GLU A 515 10.96 -8.81 5.77
CA GLU A 515 11.61 -9.89 6.51
C GLU A 515 10.61 -10.95 7.01
N ASP A 516 9.36 -10.55 7.20
CA ASP A 516 8.21 -11.39 7.54
C ASP A 516 7.53 -12.03 6.29
N HIS A 517 7.96 -11.66 5.09
CA HIS A 517 7.54 -12.23 3.81
C HIS A 517 8.73 -12.23 2.84
N ASP A 518 9.70 -13.11 3.09
CA ASP A 518 11.05 -13.04 2.54
C ASP A 518 11.19 -13.49 1.08
N SER A 519 10.09 -13.93 0.46
CA SER A 519 10.03 -14.44 -0.89
C SER A 519 9.13 -13.60 -1.80
N ARG A 520 9.40 -13.69 -3.10
CA ARG A 520 8.58 -13.12 -4.17
C ARG A 520 7.32 -13.97 -4.32
N ASP A 521 6.16 -13.33 -4.36
CA ASP A 521 4.87 -13.99 -4.53
C ASP A 521 4.19 -13.48 -5.81
N ASP A 522 4.33 -14.25 -6.89
CA ASP A 522 3.68 -13.91 -8.16
C ASP A 522 2.19 -14.29 -8.20
N ASP A 523 1.75 -15.13 -7.26
CA ASP A 523 0.37 -15.60 -7.25
C ASP A 523 -0.55 -14.51 -6.70
N GLU A 524 -0.14 -13.85 -5.63
CA GLU A 524 -0.90 -12.79 -4.98
C GLU A 524 -0.47 -11.39 -5.41
N TRP A 525 0.84 -11.15 -5.58
CA TRP A 525 1.41 -9.79 -5.62
C TRP A 525 2.06 -9.35 -6.94
N LEU A 526 1.88 -10.14 -8.01
CA LEU A 526 2.23 -9.71 -9.38
C LEU A 526 1.27 -8.62 -9.88
N GLY A 527 1.48 -7.39 -9.43
CA GLY A 527 0.61 -6.24 -9.69
C GLY A 527 1.08 -4.96 -9.04
N HIS A 528 0.34 -3.90 -9.32
CA HIS A 528 0.61 -2.53 -8.89
C HIS A 528 -0.30 -2.10 -7.74
N LEU A 529 0.21 -1.27 -6.83
CA LEU A 529 -0.59 -0.59 -5.82
C LEU A 529 -0.85 0.85 -6.24
N ASP A 530 -2.09 1.12 -6.61
CA ASP A 530 -2.58 2.46 -6.93
C ASP A 530 -3.18 3.10 -5.69
N VAL A 531 -2.76 4.33 -5.38
CA VAL A 531 -3.21 5.10 -4.23
C VAL A 531 -3.79 6.43 -4.67
N THR A 532 -4.95 6.76 -4.11
CA THR A 532 -5.55 8.11 -4.16
C THR A 532 -5.71 8.63 -2.74
N LEU A 533 -5.50 9.93 -2.53
CA LEU A 533 -5.74 10.55 -1.23
C LEU A 533 -7.17 11.12 -1.14
N THR A 534 -7.90 10.73 -0.11
CA THR A 534 -9.28 11.17 0.17
C THR A 534 -9.37 11.85 1.55
N GLU A 535 -10.53 12.41 1.90
CA GLU A 535 -10.75 13.02 3.22
C GLU A 535 -10.59 12.02 4.37
N GLU A 536 -10.88 10.74 4.13
CA GLU A 536 -10.73 9.66 5.10
C GLU A 536 -9.26 9.17 5.20
N GLY A 537 -8.41 9.56 4.26
CA GLY A 537 -7.02 9.14 4.14
C GLY A 537 -6.69 8.47 2.80
N PRO A 538 -5.53 7.80 2.70
CA PRO A 538 -5.13 7.12 1.47
C PRO A 538 -6.00 5.89 1.23
N ARG A 539 -6.62 5.82 0.05
CA ARG A 539 -7.33 4.65 -0.46
C ARG A 539 -6.42 3.91 -1.44
N MET A 540 -6.24 2.62 -1.21
CA MET A 540 -5.39 1.76 -2.03
C MET A 540 -6.24 0.81 -2.86
N THR A 541 -5.82 0.60 -4.10
CA THR A 541 -6.41 -0.38 -5.02
C THR A 541 -5.28 -1.18 -5.63
N TYR A 542 -5.36 -2.51 -5.51
CA TYR A 542 -4.43 -3.40 -6.18
C TYR A 542 -4.87 -3.62 -7.63
N THR A 543 -3.96 -3.42 -8.57
CA THR A 543 -4.18 -3.68 -10.00
C THR A 543 -3.26 -4.82 -10.42
N PRO A 544 -3.79 -6.04 -10.64
CA PRO A 544 -2.98 -7.17 -11.04
C PRO A 544 -2.32 -6.93 -12.41
N HIS A 545 -1.12 -7.48 -12.57
CA HIS A 545 -0.38 -7.45 -13.82
C HIS A 545 -0.66 -8.73 -14.62
N GLY A 546 -1.15 -8.57 -15.86
CA GLY A 546 -1.51 -9.67 -16.75
C GLY A 546 -2.87 -10.33 -16.48
N GLU A 547 -3.36 -11.12 -17.46
CA GLU A 547 -4.72 -11.68 -17.44
C GLU A 547 -4.98 -12.68 -16.29
N ALA A 548 -3.96 -13.44 -15.88
CA ALA A 548 -4.10 -14.43 -14.81
C ALA A 548 -4.34 -13.78 -13.44
N GLY A 549 -3.64 -12.68 -13.14
CA GLY A 549 -3.88 -11.91 -11.92
C GLY A 549 -5.25 -11.23 -11.92
N SER A 550 -5.74 -10.75 -13.08
CA SER A 550 -7.08 -10.16 -13.19
C SER A 550 -8.19 -11.15 -12.89
N ARG A 551 -8.07 -12.41 -13.34
CA ARG A 551 -9.05 -13.46 -13.02
C ARG A 551 -9.08 -13.77 -11.52
N ARG A 552 -7.91 -13.92 -10.89
CA ARG A 552 -7.80 -14.16 -9.44
C ARG A 552 -8.40 -13.02 -8.61
N LEU A 553 -8.15 -11.76 -8.97
CA LEU A 553 -8.78 -10.63 -8.28
C LEU A 553 -10.31 -10.68 -8.39
N ALA A 554 -10.84 -10.97 -9.59
CA ALA A 554 -12.28 -11.10 -9.79
C ALA A 554 -12.89 -12.22 -8.93
N ASP A 555 -12.20 -13.35 -8.81
CA ASP A 555 -12.64 -14.47 -7.95
C ASP A 555 -12.64 -14.05 -6.46
N ARG A 556 -11.63 -13.32 -5.99
CA ARG A 556 -11.57 -12.78 -4.61
C ARG A 556 -12.65 -11.74 -4.34
N GLU A 557 -12.90 -10.83 -5.28
CA GLU A 557 -13.98 -9.83 -5.17
C GLU A 557 -15.36 -10.49 -5.13
N ALA A 558 -15.57 -11.55 -5.92
CA ALA A 558 -16.79 -12.35 -5.87
C ALA A 558 -16.97 -13.02 -4.49
N ALA A 559 -15.92 -13.66 -3.96
CA ALA A 559 -15.96 -14.28 -2.63
C ALA A 559 -16.25 -13.26 -1.50
N ALA A 560 -15.62 -12.08 -1.54
CA ALA A 560 -15.87 -11.00 -0.58
C ALA A 560 -17.31 -10.46 -0.67
N GLY A 561 -17.86 -10.39 -1.89
CA GLY A 561 -19.25 -10.02 -2.12
C GLY A 561 -20.24 -11.01 -1.48
N GLU A 562 -19.95 -12.31 -1.52
CA GLU A 562 -20.78 -13.33 -0.90
C GLU A 562 -20.73 -13.30 0.64
N LEU A 563 -19.55 -13.13 1.23
CA LEU A 563 -19.41 -12.95 2.68
C LEU A 563 -20.20 -11.72 3.15
N SER A 564 -20.11 -10.61 2.41
CA SER A 564 -20.87 -9.39 2.70
C SER A 564 -22.38 -9.62 2.60
N ALA A 565 -22.85 -10.35 1.57
CA ALA A 565 -24.26 -10.72 1.42
C ALA A 565 -24.77 -11.64 2.55
N ALA A 566 -23.89 -12.46 3.12
CA ALA A 566 -24.15 -13.24 4.33
C ALA A 566 -24.17 -12.39 5.61
N GLY A 567 -23.87 -11.08 5.54
CA GLY A 567 -23.75 -10.20 6.72
C GLY A 567 -22.50 -10.49 7.54
N LEU A 568 -21.44 -11.00 6.90
CA LEU A 568 -20.11 -11.19 7.47
C LEU A 568 -19.19 -10.12 6.89
N ASP A 569 -18.30 -9.56 7.71
CA ASP A 569 -17.25 -8.66 7.24
C ASP A 569 -16.09 -9.51 6.64
N PRO A 570 -15.79 -9.40 5.33
CA PRO A 570 -14.70 -10.15 4.72
C PRO A 570 -13.36 -9.96 5.42
N ALA A 571 -13.06 -8.75 5.91
CA ALA A 571 -11.79 -8.46 6.58
C ALA A 571 -11.70 -9.12 7.96
N GLU A 572 -12.81 -9.21 8.70
CA GLU A 572 -12.85 -9.94 9.97
C GLU A 572 -12.71 -11.46 9.76
N VAL A 573 -13.30 -11.99 8.69
CA VAL A 573 -13.16 -13.40 8.30
C VAL A 573 -11.72 -13.72 7.91
N ASP A 574 -11.10 -12.89 7.09
CA ASP A 574 -9.69 -13.04 6.71
C ASP A 574 -8.77 -13.00 7.94
N ALA A 575 -8.95 -12.03 8.84
CA ALA A 575 -8.17 -11.94 10.07
C ALA A 575 -8.39 -13.12 11.04
N LEU A 576 -9.53 -13.79 10.95
CA LEU A 576 -9.78 -15.02 11.69
C LEU A 576 -9.06 -16.21 11.06
N ILE A 577 -9.10 -16.34 9.73
CA ILE A 577 -8.39 -17.39 8.99
C ILE A 577 -6.89 -17.27 9.23
N ASP A 578 -6.32 -16.06 9.13
CA ASP A 578 -4.90 -15.84 9.35
C ASP A 578 -4.46 -16.27 10.75
N ARG A 579 -5.23 -15.91 11.79
CA ARG A 579 -4.95 -16.34 13.17
C ARG A 579 -5.05 -17.85 13.34
N ALA A 580 -6.02 -18.50 12.70
CA ALA A 580 -6.19 -19.95 12.77
C ALA A 580 -5.04 -20.68 12.08
N LEU A 581 -4.57 -20.17 10.95
CA LEU A 581 -3.41 -20.72 10.23
C LEU A 581 -2.09 -20.47 11.00
N GLU A 582 -1.92 -19.29 11.59
CA GLU A 582 -0.78 -18.99 12.47
C GLU A 582 -0.71 -19.96 13.66
N GLU A 583 -1.86 -20.30 14.25
CA GLU A 583 -1.96 -21.29 15.32
C GLU A 583 -1.56 -22.71 14.86
N ASP A 584 -1.94 -23.11 13.64
CA ASP A 584 -1.75 -24.47 13.12
C ASP A 584 -0.34 -24.72 12.54
N LEU A 585 0.31 -23.69 11.97
CA LEU A 585 1.54 -23.86 11.17
C LEU A 585 2.86 -23.63 11.92
N GLY A 586 2.88 -22.77 12.95
CA GLY A 586 4.14 -22.41 13.62
C GLY A 586 5.23 -21.89 12.67
N GLU A 587 6.50 -21.95 13.09
CA GLU A 587 7.64 -21.47 12.26
C GLU A 587 8.04 -22.44 11.14
N GLU A 588 7.85 -23.74 11.34
CA GLU A 588 8.35 -24.81 10.45
C GLU A 588 7.30 -25.26 9.41
N GLY A 589 6.05 -24.79 9.54
CA GLY A 589 4.93 -25.14 8.68
C GLY A 589 4.44 -26.59 8.85
N ASP A 590 3.71 -27.10 7.84
CA ASP A 590 3.27 -28.50 7.80
C ASP A 590 4.43 -29.44 7.46
N VAL A 591 5.21 -29.78 8.48
CA VAL A 591 6.39 -30.65 8.36
C VAL A 591 6.07 -32.01 7.74
N THR A 592 4.85 -32.52 7.91
CA THR A 592 4.45 -33.83 7.38
C THR A 592 4.27 -33.75 5.87
N SER A 593 3.51 -32.77 5.38
CA SER A 593 3.31 -32.56 3.94
C SER A 593 4.62 -32.16 3.24
N LEU A 594 5.43 -31.32 3.88
CA LEU A 594 6.75 -30.93 3.36
C LEU A 594 7.68 -32.13 3.19
N ALA A 595 7.70 -33.06 4.15
CA ALA A 595 8.57 -34.23 4.13
C ALA A 595 8.09 -35.36 3.20
N THR A 596 6.78 -35.54 3.04
CA THR A 596 6.22 -36.75 2.41
C THR A 596 5.68 -36.56 1.00
N ILE A 597 5.47 -35.32 0.55
CA ILE A 597 4.75 -35.02 -0.70
C ILE A 597 5.64 -34.19 -1.62
N PRO A 598 5.85 -34.56 -2.89
CA PRO A 598 6.57 -33.71 -3.84
C PRO A 598 5.89 -32.35 -4.04
N ALA A 599 6.68 -31.28 -4.19
CA ALA A 599 6.18 -29.90 -4.28
C ALA A 599 5.32 -29.64 -5.53
N ASP A 600 5.56 -30.40 -6.61
CA ASP A 600 4.86 -30.32 -7.89
C ASP A 600 3.59 -31.19 -7.95
N ARG A 601 3.33 -32.01 -6.93
CA ARG A 601 2.17 -32.90 -6.93
C ARG A 601 0.88 -32.10 -6.76
N ARG A 602 -0.09 -32.36 -7.63
CA ARG A 602 -1.44 -31.76 -7.59
C ARG A 602 -2.50 -32.85 -7.43
N ALA A 603 -3.63 -32.50 -6.82
CA ALA A 603 -4.79 -33.38 -6.70
C ALA A 603 -6.10 -32.60 -6.70
N VAL A 604 -7.19 -33.35 -6.84
CA VAL A 604 -8.56 -32.90 -6.58
C VAL A 604 -9.00 -33.59 -5.29
N ALA A 605 -9.66 -32.85 -4.40
CA ALA A 605 -10.24 -33.37 -3.16
C ALA A 605 -11.71 -32.98 -3.05
N ASP A 606 -12.51 -33.86 -2.45
CA ASP A 606 -13.92 -33.61 -2.16
C ASP A 606 -14.12 -33.41 -0.66
N VAL A 607 -14.78 -32.33 -0.28
CA VAL A 607 -15.31 -32.11 1.08
C VAL A 607 -16.66 -32.83 1.16
N VAL A 608 -16.77 -33.85 2.00
CA VAL A 608 -17.90 -34.79 2.01
C VAL A 608 -18.57 -34.84 3.38
N ALA A 609 -19.89 -34.73 3.41
CA ALA A 609 -20.66 -34.97 4.63
C ALA A 609 -20.64 -36.45 5.02
N ARG A 610 -20.31 -36.77 6.27
CA ARG A 610 -20.35 -38.14 6.81
C ARG A 610 -21.62 -38.42 7.59
N LYS A 611 -22.36 -37.38 7.97
CA LYS A 611 -23.64 -37.47 8.69
C LYS A 611 -24.68 -36.53 8.10
N TYR A 612 -25.94 -36.79 8.44
CA TYR A 612 -27.02 -35.87 8.13
C TYR A 612 -26.88 -34.57 8.93
N GLY A 613 -27.09 -33.43 8.29
CA GLY A 613 -27.05 -32.12 8.93
C GLY A 613 -27.47 -30.98 8.00
N ILE A 614 -27.30 -29.75 8.48
CA ILE A 614 -27.44 -28.52 7.71
C ILE A 614 -26.05 -27.90 7.57
N VAL A 615 -25.66 -27.56 6.35
CA VAL A 615 -24.32 -27.01 6.08
C VAL A 615 -24.30 -25.51 6.36
N ALA A 616 -23.21 -25.02 6.95
CA ALA A 616 -22.93 -23.59 7.08
C ALA A 616 -21.43 -23.34 7.09
N GLY A 617 -20.98 -22.27 6.42
CA GLY A 617 -19.58 -21.83 6.40
C GLY A 617 -18.80 -22.27 5.17
N LEU A 618 -19.46 -22.63 4.05
CA LEU A 618 -18.76 -23.07 2.83
C LEU A 618 -17.81 -22.02 2.28
N ALA A 619 -18.23 -20.75 2.22
CA ALA A 619 -17.38 -19.65 1.74
C ALA A 619 -16.15 -19.42 2.63
N VAL A 620 -16.28 -19.67 3.94
CA VAL A 620 -15.16 -19.57 4.89
C VAL A 620 -14.17 -20.71 4.66
N ALA A 621 -14.66 -21.94 4.50
CA ALA A 621 -13.81 -23.09 4.21
C ALA A 621 -13.10 -22.95 2.85
N GLU A 622 -13.81 -22.47 1.83
CA GLU A 622 -13.26 -22.13 0.52
C GLU A 622 -12.12 -21.11 0.63
N ALA A 623 -12.33 -20.03 1.40
CA ALA A 623 -11.31 -19.00 1.62
C ALA A 623 -10.03 -19.57 2.25
N VAL A 624 -10.13 -20.54 3.17
CA VAL A 624 -8.96 -21.23 3.73
C VAL A 624 -8.21 -22.02 2.66
N PHE A 625 -8.92 -22.80 1.83
CA PHE A 625 -8.28 -23.58 0.74
C PHE A 625 -7.59 -22.67 -0.28
N VAL A 626 -8.26 -21.60 -0.70
CA VAL A 626 -7.71 -20.63 -1.65
C VAL A 626 -6.48 -19.94 -1.06
N ARG A 627 -6.52 -19.54 0.22
CA ARG A 627 -5.41 -18.88 0.92
C ARG A 627 -4.10 -19.69 0.89
N LEU A 628 -4.20 -21.02 0.92
CA LEU A 628 -3.04 -21.91 0.91
C LEU A 628 -2.65 -22.42 -0.49
N GLY A 629 -3.37 -22.02 -1.54
CA GLY A 629 -3.00 -22.29 -2.94
C GLY A 629 -3.91 -23.24 -3.71
N ALA A 630 -5.14 -23.48 -3.25
CA ALA A 630 -6.16 -24.12 -4.11
C ALA A 630 -6.47 -23.21 -5.31
N VAL A 631 -6.38 -23.76 -6.52
CA VAL A 631 -6.60 -23.03 -7.77
C VAL A 631 -8.04 -23.07 -8.25
N ARG A 632 -8.85 -23.96 -7.68
CA ARG A 632 -10.28 -24.11 -7.98
C ARG A 632 -10.99 -24.63 -6.74
N ALA A 633 -12.15 -24.05 -6.45
CA ALA A 633 -13.09 -24.53 -5.45
C ALA A 633 -14.50 -24.43 -6.03
N GLU A 634 -15.24 -25.53 -6.02
CA GLU A 634 -16.60 -25.61 -6.55
C GLU A 634 -17.54 -26.14 -5.50
N ARG A 635 -18.43 -25.28 -5.01
CA ARG A 635 -19.48 -25.64 -4.05
C ARG A 635 -20.61 -26.37 -4.76
N ALA A 636 -20.93 -27.57 -4.29
CA ALA A 636 -22.01 -28.39 -4.82
C ALA A 636 -23.35 -28.15 -4.11
N VAL A 637 -23.32 -27.55 -2.92
CA VAL A 637 -24.49 -27.19 -2.10
C VAL A 637 -24.39 -25.76 -1.61
N LYS A 638 -25.46 -25.23 -1.01
CA LYS A 638 -25.48 -23.89 -0.40
C LYS A 638 -25.53 -23.97 1.13
N ASP A 639 -25.03 -22.92 1.79
CA ASP A 639 -25.24 -22.75 3.23
C ASP A 639 -26.76 -22.70 3.52
N GLY A 640 -27.18 -23.41 4.58
CA GLY A 640 -28.58 -23.65 4.94
C GLY A 640 -29.22 -24.88 4.30
N GLU A 641 -28.53 -25.58 3.39
CA GLU A 641 -29.03 -26.80 2.76
C GLU A 641 -28.89 -28.03 3.67
N ARG A 642 -29.88 -28.92 3.62
CA ARG A 642 -29.85 -30.21 4.33
C ARG A 642 -29.06 -31.23 3.51
N VAL A 643 -28.05 -31.84 4.12
CA VAL A 643 -27.17 -32.84 3.49
C VAL A 643 -27.23 -34.18 4.22
N ARG A 644 -26.84 -35.25 3.54
CA ARG A 644 -26.78 -36.63 4.02
C ARG A 644 -25.37 -37.19 3.90
N ALA A 645 -25.15 -38.31 4.58
CA ALA A 645 -23.88 -39.03 4.48
C ALA A 645 -23.59 -39.42 3.03
N GLY A 646 -22.42 -39.02 2.52
CA GLY A 646 -21.97 -39.24 1.16
C GLY A 646 -22.15 -38.04 0.21
N ASP A 647 -22.90 -37.00 0.61
CA ASP A 647 -23.06 -35.81 -0.23
C ASP A 647 -21.74 -35.02 -0.30
N VAL A 648 -21.33 -34.67 -1.53
CA VAL A 648 -20.20 -33.76 -1.77
C VAL A 648 -20.68 -32.35 -1.54
N LEU A 649 -19.99 -31.63 -0.66
CA LEU A 649 -20.30 -30.24 -0.30
C LEU A 649 -19.54 -29.26 -1.18
N MET A 650 -18.27 -29.56 -1.45
CA MET A 650 -17.36 -28.76 -2.26
C MET A 650 -16.26 -29.65 -2.84
N THR A 651 -15.84 -29.38 -4.07
CA THR A 651 -14.66 -29.97 -4.70
C THR A 651 -13.56 -28.91 -4.80
N VAL A 652 -12.35 -29.22 -4.34
CA VAL A 652 -11.18 -28.33 -4.41
C VAL A 652 -10.05 -28.96 -5.22
N GLU A 653 -9.30 -28.16 -5.96
CA GLU A 653 -8.14 -28.59 -6.75
C GLU A 653 -6.93 -27.69 -6.46
N GLY A 654 -5.75 -28.28 -6.27
CA GLY A 654 -4.54 -27.53 -5.97
C GLY A 654 -3.31 -28.39 -5.74
N PRO A 655 -2.17 -27.77 -5.34
CA PRO A 655 -1.01 -28.50 -4.83
C PRO A 655 -1.42 -29.39 -3.65
N VAL A 656 -0.98 -30.64 -3.62
CA VAL A 656 -1.41 -31.58 -2.57
C VAL A 656 -0.97 -31.11 -1.19
N ARG A 657 0.24 -30.51 -1.09
CA ARG A 657 0.72 -29.90 0.17
C ARG A 657 -0.28 -28.87 0.69
N ALA A 658 -0.66 -27.91 -0.16
CA ALA A 658 -1.63 -26.86 0.17
C ALA A 658 -2.97 -27.42 0.65
N LEU A 659 -3.53 -28.39 -0.08
CA LEU A 659 -4.83 -28.98 0.26
C LEU A 659 -4.83 -29.67 1.63
N LEU A 660 -3.76 -30.39 1.96
CA LEU A 660 -3.65 -31.09 3.25
C LEU A 660 -3.32 -30.13 4.39
N THR A 661 -2.47 -29.14 4.15
CA THR A 661 -2.19 -28.07 5.10
C THR A 661 -3.46 -27.26 5.44
N ALA A 662 -4.34 -27.04 4.46
CA ALA A 662 -5.61 -26.35 4.67
C ALA A 662 -6.68 -27.19 5.40
N GLU A 663 -6.57 -28.51 5.32
CA GLU A 663 -7.64 -29.45 5.69
C GLU A 663 -8.17 -29.18 7.10
N ARG A 664 -7.28 -29.13 8.10
CA ARG A 664 -7.71 -29.09 9.49
C ARG A 664 -8.39 -27.77 9.83
N THR A 665 -7.81 -26.65 9.42
CA THR A 665 -8.37 -25.32 9.63
C THR A 665 -9.71 -25.17 8.92
N ALA A 666 -9.81 -25.57 7.64
CA ALA A 666 -11.05 -25.48 6.87
C ALA A 666 -12.16 -26.37 7.46
N LEU A 667 -11.84 -27.63 7.79
CA LEU A 667 -12.82 -28.57 8.35
C LEU A 667 -13.24 -28.19 9.76
N ASN A 668 -12.35 -27.71 10.63
CA ASN A 668 -12.74 -27.30 11.99
C ASN A 668 -13.79 -26.18 11.96
N LEU A 669 -13.61 -25.19 11.08
CA LEU A 669 -14.59 -24.12 10.91
C LEU A 669 -15.90 -24.66 10.30
N LEU A 670 -15.82 -25.41 9.21
CA LEU A 670 -17.01 -25.92 8.51
C LEU A 670 -17.84 -26.89 9.36
N THR A 671 -17.19 -27.81 10.07
CA THR A 671 -17.83 -28.82 10.93
C THR A 671 -18.50 -28.17 12.14
N HIS A 672 -17.85 -27.19 12.78
CA HIS A 672 -18.42 -26.43 13.90
C HIS A 672 -19.65 -25.64 13.46
N LEU A 673 -19.52 -24.82 12.41
CA LEU A 673 -20.61 -23.99 11.91
C LEU A 673 -21.79 -24.83 11.40
N SER A 674 -21.52 -25.91 10.68
CA SER A 674 -22.57 -26.85 10.25
C SER A 674 -23.21 -27.56 11.45
N GLY A 675 -22.46 -27.80 12.54
CA GLY A 675 -23.00 -28.29 13.80
C GLY A 675 -24.02 -27.32 14.42
N VAL A 676 -23.66 -26.04 14.50
CA VAL A 676 -24.54 -24.95 14.98
C VAL A 676 -25.81 -24.84 14.14
N ALA A 677 -25.67 -24.84 12.81
CA ALA A 677 -26.80 -24.79 11.88
C ALA A 677 -27.70 -26.03 12.05
N THR A 678 -27.12 -27.22 12.17
CA THR A 678 -27.85 -28.48 12.37
C THR A 678 -28.63 -28.49 13.68
N LEU A 679 -28.00 -28.09 14.80
CA LEU A 679 -28.68 -28.01 16.09
C LEU A 679 -29.82 -26.99 16.04
N THR A 680 -29.57 -25.82 15.46
CA THR A 680 -30.60 -24.78 15.29
C THR A 680 -31.77 -25.30 14.46
N GLY A 681 -31.50 -26.00 13.35
CA GLY A 681 -32.54 -26.60 12.52
C GLY A 681 -33.42 -27.61 13.27
N ARG A 682 -32.86 -28.37 14.22
CA ARG A 682 -33.64 -29.27 15.08
C ARG A 682 -34.59 -28.51 16.00
N TRP A 683 -34.14 -27.40 16.57
CA TRP A 683 -34.99 -26.53 17.38
C TRP A 683 -36.09 -25.87 16.56
N VAL A 684 -35.76 -25.38 15.36
CA VAL A 684 -36.73 -24.78 14.43
C VAL A 684 -37.78 -25.80 14.01
N GLU A 685 -37.37 -27.05 13.76
CA GLU A 685 -38.28 -28.15 13.45
C GLU A 685 -39.19 -28.50 14.64
N ALA A 686 -38.65 -28.50 15.87
CA ALA A 686 -39.42 -28.79 17.08
C ALA A 686 -40.55 -27.78 17.34
N VAL A 687 -40.35 -26.50 16.99
CA VAL A 687 -41.37 -25.44 17.16
C VAL A 687 -42.21 -25.19 15.89
N SER A 688 -42.01 -25.99 14.85
CA SER A 688 -42.68 -25.82 13.55
C SER A 688 -44.21 -25.86 13.68
N GLY A 689 -44.90 -24.92 13.03
CA GLY A 689 -46.35 -24.77 13.14
C GLY A 689 -46.83 -23.91 14.33
N THR A 690 -45.91 -23.34 15.11
CA THR A 690 -46.18 -22.23 16.05
C THR A 690 -45.73 -20.89 15.44
N SER A 691 -46.00 -19.78 16.13
CA SER A 691 -45.45 -18.46 15.78
C SER A 691 -44.07 -18.18 16.38
N ALA A 692 -43.58 -19.05 17.28
CA ALA A 692 -42.34 -18.82 18.00
C ALA A 692 -41.13 -19.02 17.09
N ARG A 693 -40.11 -18.18 17.27
CA ARG A 693 -38.84 -18.28 16.54
C ARG A 693 -37.71 -18.68 17.47
N VAL A 694 -36.83 -19.56 17.00
CA VAL A 694 -35.64 -19.97 17.74
C VAL A 694 -34.58 -18.89 17.61
N ARG A 695 -34.04 -18.44 18.73
CA ARG A 695 -33.10 -17.32 18.80
C ARG A 695 -31.81 -17.71 19.50
N ASP A 696 -30.70 -17.17 19.01
CA ASP A 696 -29.38 -17.33 19.65
C ASP A 696 -29.16 -16.41 20.85
N SER A 697 -27.96 -16.47 21.41
CA SER A 697 -27.52 -15.55 22.47
C SER A 697 -26.10 -15.04 22.18
N ARG A 698 -25.52 -14.28 23.12
CA ARG A 698 -24.08 -13.92 23.09
C ARG A 698 -23.16 -14.95 23.72
N LYS A 699 -23.65 -16.15 24.06
CA LYS A 699 -22.83 -17.28 24.54
C LYS A 699 -22.11 -17.94 23.35
N THR A 700 -21.18 -17.21 22.75
CA THR A 700 -20.42 -17.59 21.56
C THR A 700 -18.97 -17.88 21.92
N LEU A 701 -18.27 -18.67 21.10
CA LEU A 701 -16.83 -18.81 21.25
C LEU A 701 -16.13 -17.46 20.93
N PRO A 702 -15.10 -17.06 21.69
CA PRO A 702 -14.32 -15.86 21.39
C PRO A 702 -13.77 -15.90 19.96
N GLY A 703 -13.91 -14.79 19.22
CA GLY A 703 -13.49 -14.70 17.82
C GLY A 703 -14.51 -15.21 16.79
N LEU A 704 -15.39 -16.15 17.15
CA LEU A 704 -16.30 -16.81 16.18
C LEU A 704 -17.72 -16.26 16.15
N ARG A 705 -18.05 -15.24 16.95
CA ARG A 705 -19.43 -14.76 17.14
C ARG A 705 -20.19 -14.48 15.84
N ALA A 706 -19.57 -13.77 14.88
CA ALA A 706 -20.22 -13.45 13.62
C ALA A 706 -20.55 -14.71 12.81
N LEU A 707 -19.60 -15.65 12.75
CA LEU A 707 -19.75 -16.91 12.04
C LEU A 707 -20.80 -17.82 12.71
N GLU A 708 -20.76 -17.97 14.03
CA GLU A 708 -21.72 -18.81 14.77
C GLU A 708 -23.15 -18.30 14.64
N LYS A 709 -23.35 -16.98 14.73
CA LYS A 709 -24.67 -16.36 14.52
C LYS A 709 -25.10 -16.42 13.05
N TYR A 710 -24.17 -16.39 12.10
CA TYR A 710 -24.48 -16.70 10.71
C TYR A 710 -24.97 -18.15 10.55
N ALA A 711 -24.30 -19.11 11.20
CA ALA A 711 -24.72 -20.52 11.19
C ALA A 711 -26.11 -20.74 11.82
N VAL A 712 -26.48 -20.00 12.87
CA VAL A 712 -27.84 -20.00 13.43
C VAL A 712 -28.86 -19.61 12.36
N ARG A 713 -28.61 -18.55 11.59
CA ARG A 713 -29.49 -18.15 10.47
C ARG A 713 -29.56 -19.22 9.38
N CYS A 714 -28.45 -19.88 9.06
CA CYS A 714 -28.43 -21.01 8.12
C CYS A 714 -29.32 -22.17 8.61
N GLY A 715 -29.37 -22.42 9.92
CA GLY A 715 -30.30 -23.38 10.54
C GLY A 715 -31.75 -22.92 10.63
N GLY A 716 -32.09 -21.72 10.15
CA GLY A 716 -33.44 -21.14 10.20
C GLY A 716 -33.78 -20.37 11.48
N GLY A 717 -32.82 -20.21 12.39
CA GLY A 717 -32.97 -19.40 13.60
C GLY A 717 -32.85 -17.90 13.33
N VAL A 718 -32.93 -17.12 14.40
CA VAL A 718 -32.69 -15.67 14.38
C VAL A 718 -31.61 -15.24 15.36
N ASN A 719 -30.98 -14.12 15.03
CA ASN A 719 -30.00 -13.52 15.90
C ASN A 719 -30.70 -12.65 16.95
N HIS A 720 -30.18 -12.70 18.18
CA HIS A 720 -30.42 -11.68 19.20
C HIS A 720 -29.52 -10.46 18.92
N ARG A 721 -28.80 -9.93 19.90
CA ARG A 721 -27.79 -8.86 19.69
C ARG A 721 -26.38 -9.38 19.41
N MET A 722 -25.60 -8.68 18.60
CA MET A 722 -24.19 -8.99 18.30
C MET A 722 -23.25 -8.53 19.42
N SER A 723 -23.57 -7.41 20.07
CA SER A 723 -22.72 -6.73 21.04
C SER A 723 -23.53 -6.23 22.25
N LEU A 724 -22.84 -5.61 23.23
CA LEU A 724 -23.51 -4.94 24.35
C LEU A 724 -24.13 -3.59 23.94
N SER A 725 -23.76 -3.04 22.78
CA SER A 725 -24.23 -1.74 22.31
C SER A 725 -25.43 -1.81 21.36
N ASP A 726 -25.83 -2.98 20.86
CA ASP A 726 -26.94 -3.06 19.88
C ASP A 726 -28.32 -3.04 20.56
N ALA A 727 -28.38 -3.49 21.82
CA ALA A 727 -29.58 -3.42 22.66
C ALA A 727 -29.17 -3.50 24.14
N ALA A 728 -29.89 -2.78 25.00
CA ALA A 728 -29.75 -2.91 26.43
C ALA A 728 -30.51 -4.15 26.92
N LEU A 729 -29.86 -4.97 27.75
CA LEU A 729 -30.50 -6.09 28.42
C LEU A 729 -30.32 -5.90 29.92
N ILE A 730 -31.39 -5.49 30.59
CA ILE A 730 -31.44 -5.29 32.03
C ILE A 730 -31.66 -6.65 32.68
N LYS A 731 -30.69 -7.05 33.49
CA LYS A 731 -30.69 -8.33 34.22
C LYS A 731 -30.75 -8.07 35.72
N ASP A 732 -31.11 -9.08 36.49
CA ASP A 732 -31.01 -9.15 37.95
C ASP A 732 -29.83 -8.36 38.57
N ASN A 733 -28.59 -8.55 38.11
CA ASN A 733 -27.43 -7.82 38.62
C ASN A 733 -27.48 -6.31 38.35
N HIS A 734 -28.02 -5.89 37.20
CA HIS A 734 -28.21 -4.49 36.86
C HIS A 734 -29.32 -3.87 37.70
N VAL A 735 -30.41 -4.61 37.92
CA VAL A 735 -31.53 -4.20 38.77
C VAL A 735 -31.05 -3.93 40.19
N VAL A 736 -30.27 -4.87 40.76
CA VAL A 736 -29.68 -4.71 42.10
C VAL A 736 -28.75 -3.50 42.14
N ALA A 737 -27.88 -3.33 41.14
CA ALA A 737 -26.92 -2.22 41.11
C ALA A 737 -27.59 -0.85 40.92
N ALA A 738 -28.69 -0.78 40.18
CA ALA A 738 -29.43 0.46 39.92
C ALA A 738 -30.44 0.81 41.03
N GLY A 739 -30.71 -0.10 41.96
CA GLY A 739 -31.68 0.09 43.04
C GLY A 739 -33.12 -0.27 42.68
N GLY A 740 -33.35 -0.87 41.50
CA GLY A 740 -34.65 -1.34 41.04
C GLY A 740 -34.75 -1.41 39.51
N VAL A 741 -35.80 -2.08 39.03
CA VAL A 741 -36.02 -2.33 37.60
C VAL A 741 -36.36 -1.02 36.87
N ALA A 742 -37.19 -0.18 37.48
CA ALA A 742 -37.58 1.10 36.92
C ALA A 742 -36.42 2.09 36.86
N GLU A 743 -35.58 2.10 37.90
CA GLU A 743 -34.36 2.91 37.99
C GLU A 743 -33.37 2.52 36.89
N ALA A 744 -33.15 1.20 36.70
CA ALA A 744 -32.31 0.70 35.62
C ALA A 744 -32.85 1.10 34.23
N PHE A 745 -34.15 0.93 34.01
CA PHE A 745 -34.79 1.24 32.72
C PHE A 745 -34.66 2.73 32.38
N ARG A 746 -35.02 3.62 33.31
CA ARG A 746 -34.95 5.07 33.11
C ARG A 746 -33.52 5.53 32.88
N ALA A 747 -32.55 4.97 33.61
CA ALA A 747 -31.13 5.29 33.42
C ALA A 747 -30.63 4.93 32.01
N VAL A 748 -31.06 3.78 31.47
CA VAL A 748 -30.75 3.39 30.09
C VAL A 748 -31.43 4.33 29.11
N ARG A 749 -32.74 4.57 29.26
CA ARG A 749 -33.52 5.41 28.32
C ARG A 749 -33.05 6.87 28.30
N GLU A 750 -32.68 7.43 29.44
CA GLU A 750 -32.16 8.80 29.52
C GLU A 750 -30.82 8.94 28.76
N ARG A 751 -29.94 7.95 28.90
CA ARG A 751 -28.60 7.99 28.30
C ARG A 751 -28.57 7.53 26.85
N PHE A 752 -29.47 6.63 26.47
CA PHE A 752 -29.57 5.98 25.17
C PHE A 752 -31.04 5.94 24.71
N PRO A 753 -31.62 7.07 24.30
CA PRO A 753 -33.07 7.20 24.07
C PRO A 753 -33.62 6.27 22.98
N ASP A 754 -32.82 6.00 21.95
CA ASP A 754 -33.24 5.19 20.79
C ASP A 754 -32.79 3.72 20.87
N LEU A 755 -32.09 3.33 21.95
CA LEU A 755 -31.59 1.96 22.10
C LEU A 755 -32.73 1.03 22.55
N PRO A 756 -32.98 -0.10 21.86
CA PRO A 756 -33.96 -1.08 22.32
C PRO A 756 -33.63 -1.62 23.71
N ILE A 757 -34.63 -1.78 24.57
CA ILE A 757 -34.46 -2.26 25.94
C ILE A 757 -35.25 -3.57 26.13
N GLU A 758 -34.50 -4.61 26.48
CA GLU A 758 -35.02 -5.87 26.94
C GLU A 758 -34.84 -5.97 28.46
N VAL A 759 -35.85 -6.45 29.16
CA VAL A 759 -35.81 -6.63 30.62
C VAL A 759 -36.07 -8.07 30.99
N GLU A 760 -35.16 -8.64 31.77
CA GLU A 760 -35.28 -9.98 32.34
C GLU A 760 -36.19 -9.97 33.57
N VAL A 761 -37.07 -10.95 33.62
CA VAL A 761 -37.93 -11.25 34.77
C VAL A 761 -37.86 -12.73 35.09
N ASP A 762 -37.84 -13.05 36.38
CA ASP A 762 -37.79 -14.40 36.94
C ASP A 762 -39.09 -14.78 37.68
N ARG A 763 -40.00 -13.82 37.88
CA ARG A 763 -41.30 -14.02 38.56
C ARG A 763 -42.42 -13.22 37.91
N LEU A 764 -43.64 -13.78 37.91
CA LEU A 764 -44.83 -13.16 37.31
C LEU A 764 -45.17 -11.77 37.88
N ASP A 765 -44.85 -11.51 39.15
CA ASP A 765 -45.14 -10.24 39.83
C ASP A 765 -44.29 -9.06 39.31
N GLN A 766 -43.18 -9.33 38.62
CA GLN A 766 -42.33 -8.29 38.03
C GLN A 766 -42.86 -7.77 36.70
N LEU A 767 -43.71 -8.53 35.99
CA LEU A 767 -44.20 -8.18 34.66
C LEU A 767 -44.92 -6.84 34.64
N GLU A 768 -45.69 -6.52 35.69
CA GLU A 768 -46.44 -5.28 35.71
C GLU A 768 -45.54 -4.05 35.74
N ALA A 769 -44.50 -4.09 36.56
CA ALA A 769 -43.52 -3.00 36.70
C ALA A 769 -42.72 -2.78 35.41
N VAL A 770 -42.34 -3.86 34.72
CA VAL A 770 -41.62 -3.78 33.45
C VAL A 770 -42.48 -3.18 32.33
N LEU A 771 -43.76 -3.57 32.28
CA LEU A 771 -44.71 -3.06 31.29
C LEU A 771 -45.04 -1.58 31.51
N ASP A 772 -45.08 -1.12 32.76
CA ASP A 772 -45.35 0.29 33.09
C ASP A 772 -44.22 1.24 32.68
N GLU A 773 -42.96 0.77 32.69
CA GLU A 773 -41.82 1.55 32.20
C GLU A 773 -41.71 1.57 30.66
N GLY A 774 -42.40 0.65 29.97
CA GLY A 774 -42.47 0.61 28.51
C GLY A 774 -41.35 -0.18 27.84
N ALA A 775 -40.93 -1.30 28.44
CA ALA A 775 -39.99 -2.22 27.79
C ALA A 775 -40.52 -2.76 26.45
N GLU A 776 -39.66 -2.80 25.43
CA GLU A 776 -40.00 -3.33 24.11
C GLU A 776 -39.97 -4.86 24.06
N GLU A 777 -39.13 -5.47 24.90
CA GLU A 777 -38.97 -6.92 24.97
C GLU A 777 -38.80 -7.38 26.43
N ILE A 778 -39.36 -8.54 26.75
CA ILE A 778 -39.28 -9.12 28.09
C ILE A 778 -38.77 -10.56 27.98
N LEU A 779 -37.68 -10.83 28.70
CA LEU A 779 -37.07 -12.15 28.80
C LEU A 779 -37.59 -12.86 30.06
N LEU A 780 -38.30 -13.97 29.87
CA LEU A 780 -38.85 -14.83 30.91
C LEU A 780 -37.80 -15.89 31.28
N ASP A 781 -37.02 -15.65 32.34
CA ASP A 781 -35.91 -16.53 32.72
C ASP A 781 -36.36 -17.66 33.66
N ASN A 782 -36.13 -18.91 33.23
CA ASN A 782 -36.46 -20.14 33.96
C ASN A 782 -37.95 -20.30 34.34
N PHE A 783 -38.87 -19.67 33.58
CA PHE A 783 -40.31 -19.86 33.76
C PHE A 783 -40.72 -21.30 33.40
N THR A 784 -41.67 -21.86 34.14
CA THR A 784 -42.33 -23.11 33.73
C THR A 784 -43.21 -22.88 32.50
N VAL A 785 -43.63 -23.94 31.80
CA VAL A 785 -44.59 -23.82 30.67
C VAL A 785 -45.88 -23.13 31.13
N GLU A 786 -46.36 -23.47 32.32
CA GLU A 786 -47.57 -22.86 32.90
C GLU A 786 -47.36 -21.37 33.19
N ASP A 787 -46.24 -20.99 33.81
CA ASP A 787 -45.93 -19.59 34.09
C ASP A 787 -45.70 -18.79 32.81
N THR A 788 -45.07 -19.39 31.79
CA THR A 788 -44.88 -18.79 30.47
C THR A 788 -46.24 -18.50 29.83
N ALA A 789 -47.16 -19.48 29.83
CA ALA A 789 -48.52 -19.27 29.31
C ALA A 789 -49.28 -18.17 30.07
N ARG A 790 -49.12 -18.10 31.39
CA ARG A 790 -49.69 -17.02 32.21
C ARG A 790 -49.08 -15.66 31.88
N ALA A 791 -47.76 -15.58 31.71
CA ALA A 791 -47.04 -14.37 31.33
C ALA A 791 -47.50 -13.86 29.95
N VAL A 792 -47.56 -14.75 28.96
CA VAL A 792 -48.10 -14.44 27.62
C VAL A 792 -49.53 -13.91 27.72
N HIS A 793 -50.39 -14.56 28.50
CA HIS A 793 -51.76 -14.10 28.69
C HIS A 793 -51.82 -12.68 29.30
N ILE A 794 -51.03 -12.42 30.35
CA ILE A 794 -50.98 -11.11 31.03
C ILE A 794 -50.53 -10.02 30.06
N VAL A 795 -49.41 -10.24 29.36
CA VAL A 795 -48.79 -9.26 28.46
C VAL A 795 -49.69 -9.00 27.25
N LYS A 796 -50.16 -10.05 26.57
CA LYS A 796 -51.04 -9.91 25.40
C LYS A 796 -52.37 -9.23 25.77
N LYS A 797 -52.92 -9.50 26.96
CA LYS A 797 -54.13 -8.81 27.46
C LYS A 797 -53.90 -7.31 27.73
N ARG A 798 -52.73 -6.93 28.27
CA ARG A 798 -52.42 -5.55 28.64
C ARG A 798 -51.98 -4.69 27.45
N VAL A 799 -51.06 -5.21 26.64
CA VAL A 799 -50.36 -4.42 25.61
C VAL A 799 -50.48 -4.99 24.20
N GLY A 800 -51.13 -6.15 24.01
CA GLY A 800 -51.24 -6.82 22.71
C GLY A 800 -49.89 -7.33 22.23
N ASN A 801 -49.62 -7.23 20.93
CA ASN A 801 -48.33 -7.62 20.32
C ASN A 801 -47.28 -6.50 20.32
N ARG A 802 -47.43 -5.48 21.18
CA ARG A 802 -46.49 -4.35 21.24
C ARG A 802 -45.18 -4.69 21.97
N VAL A 803 -45.18 -5.75 22.76
CA VAL A 803 -44.02 -6.22 23.53
C VAL A 803 -43.75 -7.66 23.13
N ALA A 804 -42.50 -7.94 22.75
CA ALA A 804 -42.06 -9.29 22.44
C ALA A 804 -41.73 -10.05 23.74
N LEU A 805 -42.08 -11.33 23.78
CA LEU A 805 -41.71 -12.24 24.86
C LEU A 805 -40.69 -13.25 24.39
N GLU A 806 -39.63 -13.40 25.17
CA GLU A 806 -38.56 -14.37 24.96
C GLU A 806 -38.52 -15.34 26.14
N ALA A 807 -38.68 -16.65 25.89
CA ALA A 807 -38.43 -17.67 26.90
C ALA A 807 -36.95 -18.05 26.91
N SER A 808 -36.35 -18.10 28.09
CA SER A 808 -34.94 -18.45 28.31
C SER A 808 -34.78 -19.29 29.58
N GLY A 809 -33.66 -20.01 29.69
CA GLY A 809 -33.33 -20.80 30.88
C GLY A 809 -34.00 -22.17 30.90
N GLY A 810 -33.23 -23.23 31.14
CA GLY A 810 -33.75 -24.60 31.28
C GLY A 810 -34.43 -25.21 30.04
N LEU A 811 -34.43 -24.54 28.88
CA LEU A 811 -35.07 -25.05 27.66
C LEU A 811 -34.39 -26.33 27.15
N THR A 812 -35.19 -27.33 26.79
CA THR A 812 -34.72 -28.56 26.13
C THR A 812 -35.50 -28.79 24.83
N LEU A 813 -34.98 -29.64 23.94
CA LEU A 813 -35.67 -29.97 22.69
C LEU A 813 -37.03 -30.64 22.96
N GLU A 814 -37.15 -31.40 24.05
CA GLU A 814 -38.38 -32.06 24.46
C GLU A 814 -39.45 -31.06 24.91
N SER A 815 -39.07 -29.98 25.62
CA SER A 815 -40.00 -28.96 26.10
C SER A 815 -40.23 -27.81 25.11
N ALA A 816 -39.44 -27.73 24.03
CA ALA A 816 -39.46 -26.64 23.06
C ALA A 816 -40.87 -26.40 22.48
N ARG A 817 -41.58 -27.48 22.14
CA ARG A 817 -42.92 -27.39 21.56
C ARG A 817 -43.94 -26.83 22.55
N ASP A 818 -43.95 -27.38 23.77
CA ASP A 818 -44.88 -26.96 24.82
C ASP A 818 -44.67 -25.49 25.18
N VAL A 819 -43.42 -25.03 25.26
CA VAL A 819 -43.08 -23.61 25.47
C VAL A 819 -43.53 -22.75 24.28
N ALA A 820 -43.30 -23.19 23.05
CA ALA A 820 -43.72 -22.44 21.85
C ALA A 820 -45.26 -22.31 21.74
N ASP A 821 -46.01 -23.36 22.07
CA ASP A 821 -47.48 -23.36 22.04
C ASP A 821 -48.10 -22.41 23.09
N THR A 822 -47.33 -21.92 24.06
CA THR A 822 -47.79 -20.85 24.98
C THR A 822 -48.07 -19.53 24.27
N GLY A 823 -47.52 -19.33 23.06
CA GLY A 823 -47.63 -18.08 22.30
C GLY A 823 -46.50 -17.08 22.54
N VAL A 824 -45.39 -17.53 23.14
CA VAL A 824 -44.15 -16.74 23.24
C VAL A 824 -43.58 -16.43 21.84
N ASP A 825 -42.91 -15.29 21.68
CA ASP A 825 -42.41 -14.85 20.38
C ASP A 825 -41.05 -15.49 20.06
N TYR A 826 -40.19 -15.68 21.06
CA TYR A 826 -38.86 -16.27 20.93
C TYR A 826 -38.57 -17.36 21.95
N LEU A 827 -37.80 -18.37 21.52
CA LEU A 827 -37.09 -19.30 22.41
C LEU A 827 -35.59 -19.03 22.30
N ALA A 828 -35.00 -18.45 23.33
CA ALA A 828 -33.57 -18.15 23.38
C ALA A 828 -32.75 -19.31 23.92
N VAL A 829 -32.05 -19.98 23.01
CA VAL A 829 -31.31 -21.20 23.31
C VAL A 829 -29.82 -20.90 23.35
N GLY A 830 -29.28 -20.75 24.56
CA GLY A 830 -27.86 -20.42 24.75
C GLY A 830 -26.90 -21.47 24.17
N ALA A 831 -27.30 -22.74 24.16
CA ALA A 831 -26.48 -23.86 23.73
C ALA A 831 -26.29 -23.97 22.21
N LEU A 832 -27.02 -23.19 21.39
CA LEU A 832 -26.96 -23.29 19.93
C LEU A 832 -25.56 -23.07 19.36
N THR A 833 -24.81 -22.13 19.94
CA THR A 833 -23.52 -21.69 19.40
C THR A 833 -22.36 -22.41 20.07
N HIS A 834 -22.20 -22.29 21.39
CA HIS A 834 -21.02 -22.82 22.10
C HIS A 834 -21.12 -24.31 22.49
N SER A 835 -22.26 -24.97 22.30
CA SER A 835 -22.49 -26.36 22.71
C SER A 835 -23.04 -27.25 21.59
N ALA A 836 -23.10 -26.75 20.35
CA ALA A 836 -23.49 -27.57 19.23
C ALA A 836 -22.48 -28.69 18.98
N PRO A 837 -22.94 -29.95 18.82
CA PRO A 837 -22.07 -31.02 18.32
C PRO A 837 -21.62 -30.68 16.90
N ALA A 838 -20.31 -30.81 16.62
CA ALA A 838 -19.79 -30.64 15.27
C ALA A 838 -20.44 -31.64 14.30
N LEU A 839 -20.78 -31.17 13.09
CA LEU A 839 -21.24 -32.04 12.02
C LEU A 839 -20.03 -32.78 11.43
N ASP A 840 -20.14 -34.09 11.26
CA ASP A 840 -19.06 -34.92 10.74
C ASP A 840 -18.90 -34.69 9.23
N ILE A 841 -17.80 -34.05 8.84
CA ILE A 841 -17.42 -33.68 7.46
C ILE A 841 -15.93 -34.01 7.30
N ALA A 842 -15.55 -34.60 6.17
CA ALA A 842 -14.19 -35.00 5.87
C ALA A 842 -13.71 -34.44 4.52
N LEU A 843 -12.40 -34.45 4.30
CA LEU A 843 -11.77 -34.19 3.01
C LEU A 843 -11.26 -35.52 2.43
N ASP A 844 -11.68 -35.85 1.22
CA ASP A 844 -11.28 -37.07 0.50
C ASP A 844 -10.47 -36.69 -0.74
N LEU A 845 -9.17 -37.02 -0.78
CA LEU A 845 -8.38 -36.90 -2.01
C LEU A 845 -8.88 -37.91 -3.06
N ARG A 846 -9.06 -37.46 -4.30
CA ARG A 846 -9.32 -38.35 -5.44
C ARG A 846 -8.03 -39.09 -5.79
N GLY A 847 -8.11 -40.43 -5.78
CA GLY A 847 -7.00 -41.34 -6.07
C GLY A 847 -6.72 -41.52 -7.55
#